data_AF-A0A3B0ZZ79-F1
#
_entry.id   AF-A0A3B0ZZ79-F1
#
_cell.length_a   1.000
_cell.length_b   1.000
_cell.length_c   1.000
_cell.angle_alpha   90.00
_cell.angle_beta   90.00
_cell.angle_gamma   90.00
#
_symmetry.space_group_name_H-M   'P 1'
#
loop_
_entity.id
_entity.type
_entity.pdbx_description
1 polymer ?
#
loop_
_entity_poly.entity_id
_entity_poly.type
_entity_poly.pdbx_seq_one_letter_code
_entity_poly.pdbx_strand_id
1 'polypeptide(L)'
;SNPNLVNFDENNDIICLACHNKEGWVDSAHASEQVANETYNATAASERDFPAGIQVWQAACLNCHDTHTVAGSRRLLREGTTDVPPSGQVIKAGGGTPAIEETCYQCHANSADPYYVLDGSNPQVPDIKSDFQLARHMPITSAEQPANTEVHDIGNTGNSGDGKEMIETPLTLGKGNLMNRHAECTDCHNPHRVTKNRLATDAPSIPAAAGTHDHNLTDGATEHSNLISGVLRGTWGVEPSYGASPFGTLPINYTLKSGVPPQNGSNLVTEAYVTREYQVCLKCHSDYGFDDANPPALGYYAGGTPSGTNGVIYYTNQAMEFQAPIHHQGSPSTNDSGAAGPETASAGYRYWVWMPQLTGYGWRWNKIQHNPSNTMTERCDSNDDSGCSCEECTGPPVGDTFPTGITCGIADINTFASTGMPGNPGSPWDGSLWDGDPSPDTTVTPPYPYTARKCQLTTDYTQNNHRSWHPVMKETGRDASIRKMNANNFLPPFNAAVGSQTMYCSDCHGSDTGTGTVVPDGGEDGSPWGPHGSDNNFLLKGEWSELSGGANDGGSANQLCFKCHDWNQYANAENTNPQESGFRADPVATLWGIGCMIADIPLMRTNLHVAHATIWTGTAGLQCTWCHAAVPHGWKNKALLVNLMDLGPEAGLPTGTVLPGSYNSSNTFGGYTNAPYYLNAKLRIVNFKQSGEWTRQDCEPGGMSMFGCALVP
;
A
#
# COMPACT_ATOMS: atom_id res chain seq x y z
N SER A 1 4.09 26.44 -37.52
CA SER A 1 4.68 25.79 -38.71
C SER A 1 5.23 24.38 -38.43
N ASN A 2 5.29 23.53 -39.46
CA ASN A 2 6.17 22.35 -39.54
C ASN A 2 7.34 22.75 -40.48
N PRO A 3 8.61 22.62 -40.06
CA PRO A 3 9.79 23.03 -40.85
C PRO A 3 9.82 22.45 -42.28
N ASN A 4 9.17 21.30 -42.47
CA ASN A 4 9.21 20.54 -43.71
C ASN A 4 8.03 20.83 -44.66
N LEU A 5 7.07 21.69 -44.27
CA LEU A 5 5.80 21.82 -45.00
C LEU A 5 5.42 23.25 -45.41
N VAL A 6 5.96 24.30 -44.79
CA VAL A 6 5.60 25.70 -45.07
C VAL A 6 6.78 26.64 -44.90
N ASN A 7 6.83 27.71 -45.70
CA ASN A 7 7.75 28.83 -45.48
C ASN A 7 7.37 29.56 -44.20
N PHE A 8 8.37 29.90 -43.37
CA PHE A 8 8.18 30.66 -42.14
C PHE A 8 7.52 32.03 -42.41
N ASP A 9 6.46 32.34 -41.68
CA ASP A 9 5.84 33.66 -41.62
C ASP A 9 6.15 34.34 -40.30
N GLU A 10 6.96 35.41 -40.33
CA GLU A 10 7.37 36.16 -39.15
C GLU A 10 6.19 36.67 -38.30
N ASN A 11 5.02 36.89 -38.90
CA ASN A 11 3.85 37.40 -38.17
C ASN A 11 3.00 36.30 -37.52
N ASN A 12 3.14 35.05 -37.95
CA ASN A 12 2.21 33.96 -37.59
C ASN A 12 2.90 32.71 -37.06
N ASP A 13 4.21 32.54 -37.28
CA ASP A 13 4.96 31.35 -36.88
C ASP A 13 5.88 31.61 -35.68
N ILE A 14 6.02 30.58 -34.85
CA ILE A 14 7.01 30.53 -33.78
C ILE A 14 8.39 30.23 -34.41
N ILE A 15 9.35 31.14 -34.25
CA ILE A 15 10.69 31.03 -34.85
C ILE A 15 11.38 29.68 -34.59
N CYS A 16 11.22 29.13 -33.38
CA CYS A 16 11.79 27.84 -33.01
C CYS A 16 11.24 26.70 -33.87
N LEU A 17 9.94 26.74 -34.19
CA LEU A 17 9.26 25.73 -35.00
C LEU A 17 9.50 25.87 -36.50
N ALA A 18 10.19 26.93 -36.94
CA ALA A 18 10.71 27.02 -38.30
C ALA A 18 11.79 25.97 -38.58
N CYS A 19 12.50 25.52 -37.54
CA CYS A 19 13.60 24.54 -37.65
C CYS A 19 13.37 23.28 -36.80
N HIS A 20 12.63 23.38 -35.70
CA HIS A 20 12.37 22.25 -34.79
C HIS A 20 10.97 21.71 -34.96
N ASN A 21 10.83 20.38 -35.07
CA ASN A 21 9.54 19.71 -34.93
C ASN A 21 9.46 19.08 -33.54
N LYS A 22 8.53 19.56 -32.70
CA LYS A 22 8.30 19.01 -31.37
C LYS A 22 6.93 18.31 -31.33
N GLU A 23 6.97 16.99 -31.37
CA GLU A 23 5.77 16.15 -31.35
C GLU A 23 4.91 16.41 -30.12
N GLY A 24 3.62 16.68 -30.36
CA GLY A 24 2.62 16.96 -29.33
C GLY A 24 2.52 18.42 -28.90
N TRP A 25 3.47 19.30 -29.28
CA TRP A 25 3.47 20.71 -28.87
C TRP A 25 2.18 21.43 -29.28
N VAL A 26 1.75 21.28 -30.54
CA VAL A 26 0.58 21.98 -31.09
C VAL A 26 -0.70 21.68 -30.31
N ASP A 27 -0.79 20.50 -29.71
CA ASP A 27 -1.96 20.07 -28.95
C ASP A 27 -1.82 20.39 -27.45
N SER A 28 -0.68 20.90 -27.00
CA SER A 28 -0.42 21.10 -25.56
C SER A 28 -1.15 22.32 -24.99
N ALA A 29 -1.42 22.28 -23.69
CA ALA A 29 -1.98 23.41 -22.94
C ALA A 29 -1.14 24.68 -23.13
N HIS A 30 0.19 24.57 -23.11
CA HIS A 30 1.11 25.70 -23.28
C HIS A 30 1.11 26.31 -24.69
N ALA A 31 0.56 25.61 -25.68
CA ALA A 31 0.42 26.12 -27.05
C ALA A 31 -1.01 26.61 -27.38
N SER A 32 -1.94 26.48 -26.44
CA SER A 32 -3.37 26.72 -26.67
C SER A 32 -3.81 28.09 -26.16
N GLU A 33 -4.37 28.91 -27.05
CA GLU A 33 -4.99 30.20 -26.71
C GLU A 33 -6.23 30.07 -25.81
N GLN A 34 -6.78 28.87 -25.67
CA GLN A 34 -7.94 28.60 -24.80
C GLN A 34 -7.52 28.21 -23.38
N VAL A 35 -6.24 27.89 -23.17
CA VAL A 35 -5.73 27.36 -21.89
C VAL A 35 -4.65 28.28 -21.32
N ALA A 36 -3.60 28.57 -22.08
CA ALA A 36 -2.47 29.37 -21.62
C ALA A 36 -2.65 30.86 -22.01
N ASN A 37 -3.82 31.42 -21.73
CA ASN A 37 -4.22 32.77 -22.13
C ASN A 37 -3.88 33.85 -21.09
N GLU A 38 -3.15 33.47 -20.05
CA GLU A 38 -2.64 34.38 -19.04
C GLU A 38 -1.69 35.41 -19.66
N THR A 39 -1.82 36.64 -19.22
CA THR A 39 -1.01 37.77 -19.67
C THR A 39 0.23 37.88 -18.79
N TYR A 40 1.40 38.11 -19.39
CA TYR A 40 2.60 38.48 -18.65
C TYR A 40 2.43 39.84 -17.97
N ASN A 41 2.92 39.98 -16.75
CA ASN A 41 3.01 41.29 -16.13
C ASN A 41 4.02 42.19 -16.88
N ALA A 42 3.79 43.50 -16.81
CA ALA A 42 4.52 44.46 -17.64
C ALA A 42 6.04 44.46 -17.39
N THR A 43 6.46 44.24 -16.13
CA THR A 43 7.88 44.16 -15.77
C THR A 43 8.52 42.92 -16.39
N ALA A 44 7.91 41.74 -16.19
CA ALA A 44 8.39 40.47 -16.71
C ALA A 44 8.48 40.45 -18.23
N ALA A 45 7.46 41.01 -18.91
CA ALA A 45 7.46 41.15 -20.36
C ALA A 45 8.59 42.07 -20.83
N SER A 46 8.72 43.25 -20.20
CA SER A 46 9.75 44.23 -20.58
C SER A 46 11.17 43.71 -20.38
N GLU A 47 11.44 42.98 -19.30
CA GLU A 47 12.78 42.45 -19.03
C GLU A 47 13.15 41.30 -20.00
N ARG A 48 12.15 40.60 -20.57
CA ARG A 48 12.32 39.49 -21.53
C ARG A 48 12.24 39.95 -23.00
N ASP A 49 12.19 41.25 -23.25
CA ASP A 49 11.95 41.85 -24.57
C ASP A 49 10.67 41.35 -25.25
N PHE A 50 9.67 40.95 -24.46
CA PHE A 50 8.37 40.57 -24.98
C PHE A 50 7.49 41.80 -25.23
N PRO A 51 6.62 41.75 -26.26
CA PRO A 51 5.57 42.75 -26.44
C PRO A 51 4.73 42.93 -25.17
N ALA A 52 4.36 44.16 -24.86
CA ALA A 52 3.46 44.45 -23.75
C ALA A 52 2.11 43.76 -23.95
N GLY A 53 1.64 43.05 -22.92
CA GLY A 53 0.38 42.30 -22.97
C GLY A 53 0.47 40.96 -23.70
N ILE A 54 1.67 40.44 -23.97
CA ILE A 54 1.84 39.09 -24.52
C ILE A 54 1.19 38.05 -23.57
N GLN A 55 0.56 37.05 -24.16
CA GLN A 55 0.03 35.90 -23.44
C GLN A 55 1.00 34.72 -23.46
N VAL A 56 0.90 33.83 -22.48
CA VAL A 56 1.79 32.67 -22.34
C VAL A 56 1.84 31.84 -23.63
N TRP A 57 0.69 31.50 -24.22
CA TRP A 57 0.65 30.71 -25.47
C TRP A 57 1.39 31.39 -26.64
N GLN A 58 1.44 32.72 -26.68
CA GLN A 58 2.10 33.50 -27.73
C GLN A 58 3.62 33.49 -27.56
N ALA A 59 4.11 33.55 -26.33
CA ALA A 59 5.54 33.44 -26.02
C ALA A 59 6.08 32.03 -26.30
N ALA A 60 5.21 31.01 -26.34
CA ALA A 60 5.49 29.66 -26.78
C ALA A 60 6.79 29.07 -26.18
N CYS A 61 7.75 28.67 -27.02
CA CYS A 61 9.00 28.04 -26.59
C CYS A 61 9.83 28.95 -25.67
N LEU A 62 9.72 30.27 -25.84
CA LEU A 62 10.51 31.25 -25.09
C LEU A 62 10.07 31.40 -23.65
N ASN A 63 8.90 30.86 -23.25
CA ASN A 63 8.52 30.78 -21.84
C ASN A 63 9.53 29.96 -21.04
N CYS A 64 9.95 28.83 -21.60
CA CYS A 64 10.77 27.85 -20.88
C CYS A 64 12.21 27.78 -21.39
N HIS A 65 12.46 28.14 -22.65
CA HIS A 65 13.77 28.00 -23.27
C HIS A 65 14.48 29.34 -23.46
N ASP A 66 15.78 29.32 -23.17
CA ASP A 66 16.72 30.40 -23.49
C ASP A 66 17.97 29.80 -24.15
N THR A 67 18.37 30.38 -25.28
CA THR A 67 19.59 30.02 -26.00
C THR A 67 20.86 30.18 -25.17
N HIS A 68 20.84 31.01 -24.13
CA HIS A 68 21.95 31.23 -23.21
C HIS A 68 21.51 30.98 -21.77
N THR A 69 21.47 29.70 -21.39
CA THR A 69 21.19 29.28 -20.01
C THR A 69 22.44 29.38 -19.11
N VAL A 70 22.26 29.16 -17.80
CA VAL A 70 23.35 29.13 -16.80
C VAL A 70 24.39 28.06 -17.15
N ALA A 71 25.67 28.38 -16.93
CA ALA A 71 26.76 27.45 -17.18
C ALA A 71 26.61 26.16 -16.36
N GLY A 72 26.81 25.01 -17.01
CA GLY A 72 26.64 23.70 -16.39
C GLY A 72 25.22 23.14 -16.43
N SER A 73 24.23 23.90 -16.91
CA SER A 73 22.89 23.35 -17.15
C SER A 73 22.90 22.29 -18.24
N ARG A 74 22.17 21.19 -18.02
CA ARG A 74 21.95 20.13 -19.01
C ARG A 74 20.98 20.56 -20.12
N ARG A 75 20.15 21.57 -19.85
CA ARG A 75 19.06 22.00 -20.74
C ARG A 75 19.06 23.51 -20.88
N LEU A 76 18.72 23.98 -22.09
CA LEU A 76 18.61 25.40 -22.42
C LEU A 76 17.34 26.00 -21.80
N LEU A 77 17.34 26.17 -20.47
CA LEU A 77 16.17 26.62 -19.70
C LEU A 77 16.29 28.10 -19.34
N ARG A 78 15.18 28.83 -19.49
CA ARG A 78 15.06 30.24 -19.12
C ARG A 78 14.98 30.36 -17.62
N GLU A 79 15.94 31.07 -17.04
CA GLU A 79 15.97 31.41 -15.61
C GLU A 79 15.85 30.18 -14.69
N GLY A 80 16.25 29.01 -15.20
CA GLY A 80 16.29 27.75 -14.46
C GLY A 80 17.52 27.67 -13.55
N THR A 81 17.60 28.57 -12.57
CA THR A 81 18.71 28.68 -11.63
C THR A 81 18.26 29.07 -10.22
N THR A 82 19.04 28.67 -9.22
CA THR A 82 18.86 29.04 -7.81
C THR A 82 19.13 30.52 -7.49
N ASP A 83 19.59 31.31 -8.45
CA ASP A 83 19.90 32.72 -8.23
C ASP A 83 18.66 33.52 -7.81
N VAL A 84 18.90 34.50 -6.94
CA VAL A 84 17.91 35.49 -6.53
C VAL A 84 18.09 36.73 -7.40
N PRO A 85 17.04 37.23 -8.08
CA PRO A 85 17.13 38.43 -8.88
C PRO A 85 17.42 39.66 -8.00
N PRO A 86 18.10 40.67 -8.55
CA PRO A 86 18.28 41.95 -7.88
C PRO A 86 16.93 42.58 -7.49
N SER A 87 16.93 43.37 -6.41
CA SER A 87 15.73 44.08 -5.95
C SER A 87 15.11 44.91 -7.08
N GLY A 88 13.81 44.68 -7.34
CA GLY A 88 13.05 45.35 -8.39
C GLY A 88 13.07 44.67 -9.76
N GLN A 89 13.75 43.52 -9.91
CA GLN A 89 13.73 42.70 -11.12
C GLN A 89 12.96 41.40 -10.89
N VAL A 90 12.46 40.81 -11.98
CA VAL A 90 11.79 39.50 -11.98
C VAL A 90 12.55 38.48 -12.84
N ILE A 91 13.70 38.86 -13.41
CA ILE A 91 14.61 37.97 -14.14
C ILE A 91 15.80 37.55 -13.29
N LYS A 92 16.04 36.24 -13.25
CA LYS A 92 17.26 35.69 -12.66
C LYS A 92 18.47 35.91 -13.58
N ALA A 93 19.55 36.44 -13.02
CA ALA A 93 20.73 36.89 -13.76
C ALA A 93 21.55 35.78 -14.46
N GLY A 94 21.10 34.52 -14.42
CA GLY A 94 21.78 33.38 -15.06
C GLY A 94 23.10 32.98 -14.38
N GLY A 95 23.40 33.45 -13.17
CA GLY A 95 24.40 32.85 -12.28
C GLY A 95 23.80 31.69 -11.48
N GLY A 96 24.43 31.27 -10.39
CA GLY A 96 23.91 30.20 -9.51
C GLY A 96 24.11 28.78 -10.06
N THR A 97 23.37 27.81 -9.50
CA THR A 97 23.37 26.41 -9.97
C THR A 97 22.12 26.11 -10.81
N PRO A 98 22.21 25.24 -11.83
CA PRO A 98 21.04 24.80 -12.60
C PRO A 98 19.91 24.26 -11.70
N ALA A 99 18.67 24.67 -12.00
CA ALA A 99 17.45 24.31 -11.26
C ALA A 99 16.24 24.42 -12.21
N ILE A 100 15.78 23.29 -12.76
CA ILE A 100 14.69 23.25 -13.77
C ILE A 100 13.33 23.68 -13.19
N GLU A 101 13.09 23.38 -11.93
CA GLU A 101 11.88 23.72 -11.18
C GLU A 101 11.66 25.24 -11.16
N GLU A 102 12.73 26.02 -11.12
CA GLU A 102 12.67 27.49 -11.13
C GLU A 102 12.20 28.07 -12.47
N THR A 103 12.32 27.31 -13.57
CA THR A 103 11.65 27.67 -14.83
C THR A 103 10.14 27.48 -14.73
N CYS A 104 9.69 26.43 -14.05
CA CYS A 104 8.26 26.13 -13.89
C CYS A 104 7.59 27.11 -12.91
N TYR A 105 8.26 27.43 -11.80
CA TYR A 105 7.77 28.31 -10.74
C TYR A 105 7.55 29.76 -11.16
N GLN A 106 8.10 30.21 -12.29
CA GLN A 106 7.80 31.55 -12.82
C GLN A 106 6.29 31.75 -13.06
N CYS A 107 5.58 30.70 -13.47
CA CYS A 107 4.14 30.71 -13.67
C CYS A 107 3.38 29.88 -12.63
N HIS A 108 3.96 28.75 -12.21
CA HIS A 108 3.32 27.80 -11.29
C HIS A 108 3.70 28.05 -9.83
N ALA A 109 3.44 29.27 -9.36
CA ALA A 109 3.69 29.69 -7.99
C ALA A 109 2.59 30.63 -7.49
N ASN A 110 2.58 30.89 -6.19
CA ASN A 110 1.72 31.91 -5.61
C ASN A 110 1.92 33.27 -6.31
N SER A 111 0.86 34.02 -6.58
CA SER A 111 0.97 35.34 -7.20
C SER A 111 1.70 36.39 -6.33
N ALA A 112 1.89 36.12 -5.04
CA ALA A 112 2.73 36.92 -4.16
C ALA A 112 4.22 36.53 -4.22
N ASP A 113 4.56 35.47 -4.95
CA ASP A 113 5.95 35.08 -5.17
C ASP A 113 6.68 36.20 -5.93
N PRO A 114 7.86 36.65 -5.45
CA PRO A 114 8.60 37.73 -6.11
C PRO A 114 8.98 37.46 -7.57
N TYR A 115 8.97 36.20 -8.01
CA TYR A 115 9.35 35.78 -9.37
C TYR A 115 8.16 35.41 -10.24
N TYR A 116 6.94 35.62 -9.75
CA TYR A 116 5.73 35.34 -10.50
C TYR A 116 5.60 36.30 -11.71
N VAL A 117 5.51 35.73 -12.91
CA VAL A 117 5.62 36.50 -14.18
C VAL A 117 4.28 36.87 -14.79
N LEU A 118 3.19 36.33 -14.28
CA LEU A 118 1.84 36.58 -14.80
C LEU A 118 1.20 37.78 -14.11
N ASP A 119 0.25 38.42 -14.80
CA ASP A 119 -0.51 39.53 -14.26
C ASP A 119 -1.67 39.05 -13.38
N GLY A 120 -1.78 39.62 -12.18
CA GLY A 120 -2.82 39.29 -11.20
C GLY A 120 -2.75 37.88 -10.60
N SER A 121 -3.70 37.58 -9.72
CA SER A 121 -3.91 36.22 -9.18
C SER A 121 -4.70 35.38 -10.18
N ASN A 122 -4.20 34.21 -10.57
CA ASN A 122 -4.97 33.28 -11.40
C ASN A 122 -5.08 31.91 -10.75
N PRO A 123 -6.27 31.52 -10.23
CA PRO A 123 -6.45 30.20 -9.64
C PRO A 123 -6.38 29.06 -10.66
N GLN A 124 -6.53 29.32 -11.97
CA GLN A 124 -6.49 28.29 -13.00
C GLN A 124 -5.08 27.78 -13.30
N VAL A 125 -4.04 28.50 -12.86
CA VAL A 125 -2.64 28.08 -12.93
C VAL A 125 -2.27 27.49 -11.57
N PRO A 126 -2.01 26.18 -11.47
CA PRO A 126 -1.73 25.57 -10.18
C PRO A 126 -0.45 26.11 -9.55
N ASP A 127 -0.53 26.49 -8.27
CA ASP A 127 0.62 26.82 -7.42
C ASP A 127 1.28 25.53 -6.91
N ILE A 128 2.21 25.00 -7.70
CA ILE A 128 2.98 23.81 -7.31
C ILE A 128 4.16 24.16 -6.41
N LYS A 129 4.66 25.41 -6.49
CA LYS A 129 5.82 25.85 -5.70
C LYS A 129 5.54 25.76 -4.21
N SER A 130 4.36 26.20 -3.78
CA SER A 130 3.98 26.14 -2.37
C SER A 130 3.92 24.70 -1.84
N ASP A 131 3.46 23.74 -2.63
CA ASP A 131 3.45 22.33 -2.22
C ASP A 131 4.87 21.77 -2.01
N PHE A 132 5.81 22.11 -2.89
CA PHE A 132 7.22 21.70 -2.75
C PHE A 132 7.94 22.40 -1.57
N GLN A 133 7.29 23.34 -0.89
CA GLN A 133 7.78 23.97 0.34
C GLN A 133 7.17 23.38 1.61
N LEU A 134 6.23 22.44 1.48
CA LEU A 134 5.61 21.76 2.63
C LEU A 134 6.61 20.86 3.37
N ALA A 135 6.28 20.45 4.58
CA ALA A 135 7.21 19.72 5.45
C ALA A 135 7.67 18.37 4.86
N ARG A 136 6.83 17.76 4.03
CA ARG A 136 7.11 16.52 3.31
C ARG A 136 6.92 16.73 1.82
N HIS A 137 7.92 16.42 1.02
CA HIS A 137 7.86 16.66 -0.43
C HIS A 137 8.80 15.73 -1.19
N MET A 138 8.67 15.71 -2.50
CA MET A 138 9.65 15.05 -3.37
C MET A 138 10.92 15.92 -3.45
N PRO A 139 12.14 15.32 -3.54
CA PRO A 139 13.39 16.06 -3.55
C PRO A 139 13.63 16.73 -4.91
N ILE A 140 12.89 17.82 -5.16
CA ILE A 140 12.90 18.51 -6.45
C ILE A 140 14.20 19.31 -6.66
N THR A 141 14.80 19.81 -5.58
CA THR A 141 16.03 20.59 -5.70
C THR A 141 17.25 19.69 -5.70
N SER A 142 18.28 20.08 -6.47
CA SER A 142 19.58 19.37 -6.47
C SER A 142 20.17 19.19 -5.06
N ALA A 143 19.94 20.14 -4.15
CA ALA A 143 20.47 20.09 -2.78
C ALA A 143 19.75 19.08 -1.87
N GLU A 144 18.51 18.74 -2.19
CA GLU A 144 17.73 17.73 -1.48
C GLU A 144 18.02 16.33 -2.02
N GLN A 145 18.38 16.22 -3.30
CA GLN A 145 18.72 14.95 -3.92
C GLN A 145 20.00 14.33 -3.29
N PRO A 146 20.07 13.00 -3.12
CA PRO A 146 21.23 12.31 -2.56
C PRO A 146 22.57 12.65 -3.19
N ALA A 147 22.63 12.81 -4.52
CA ALA A 147 23.85 13.19 -5.22
C ALA A 147 24.27 14.65 -4.96
N ASN A 148 23.40 15.47 -4.35
CA ASN A 148 23.58 16.90 -4.15
C ASN A 148 23.87 17.66 -5.47
N THR A 149 23.36 17.13 -6.59
CA THR A 149 23.53 17.64 -7.96
C THR A 149 22.49 17.00 -8.89
N GLU A 150 22.15 17.66 -9.99
CA GLU A 150 21.22 17.14 -10.99
C GLU A 150 21.77 15.87 -11.67
N VAL A 151 21.16 14.73 -11.35
CA VAL A 151 21.47 13.43 -11.95
C VAL A 151 20.60 13.12 -13.16
N HIS A 152 19.40 13.70 -13.20
CA HIS A 152 18.40 13.51 -14.23
C HIS A 152 18.96 13.71 -15.66
N ASP A 153 18.78 12.71 -16.52
CA ASP A 153 19.48 12.65 -17.81
C ASP A 153 18.61 12.07 -18.93
N ILE A 154 17.75 12.94 -19.46
CA ILE A 154 16.78 12.62 -20.51
C ILE A 154 17.47 12.15 -21.80
N GLY A 155 17.04 11.00 -22.31
CA GLY A 155 17.47 10.44 -23.59
C GLY A 155 18.72 9.57 -23.48
N ASN A 156 19.17 9.23 -22.28
CA ASN A 156 20.42 8.50 -22.06
C ASN A 156 20.33 6.97 -22.21
N THR A 157 19.21 6.46 -22.70
CA THR A 157 19.01 5.03 -22.97
C THR A 157 19.78 4.53 -24.20
N GLY A 158 20.21 5.46 -25.08
CA GLY A 158 20.79 5.14 -26.38
C GLY A 158 19.76 4.84 -27.48
N ASN A 159 18.45 4.87 -27.17
CA ASN A 159 17.39 4.66 -28.14
C ASN A 159 17.01 5.98 -28.84
N SER A 160 16.67 5.86 -30.13
CA SER A 160 16.20 7.01 -30.91
C SER A 160 14.82 7.43 -30.44
N GLY A 161 14.70 8.68 -30.00
CA GLY A 161 13.41 9.28 -29.62
C GLY A 161 13.23 9.45 -28.11
N ASP A 162 14.08 8.87 -27.28
CA ASP A 162 13.86 8.89 -25.82
C ASP A 162 13.92 10.31 -25.24
N GLY A 163 14.66 11.21 -25.90
CA GLY A 163 14.69 12.63 -25.54
C GLY A 163 13.37 13.39 -25.74
N LYS A 164 12.52 12.99 -26.72
CA LYS A 164 11.18 13.59 -26.86
C LYS A 164 10.16 13.00 -25.88
N GLU A 165 10.42 11.77 -25.43
CA GLU A 165 9.61 11.05 -24.44
C GLU A 165 9.96 11.38 -22.98
N MET A 166 11.05 12.11 -22.75
CA MET A 166 11.63 12.38 -21.43
C MET A 166 12.08 11.10 -20.69
N ILE A 167 12.48 10.06 -21.43
CA ILE A 167 12.88 8.78 -20.84
C ILE A 167 14.34 8.82 -20.41
N GLU A 168 14.61 8.24 -19.25
CA GLU A 168 15.96 7.93 -18.77
C GLU A 168 16.08 6.46 -18.33
N THR A 169 17.31 5.98 -18.16
CA THR A 169 17.55 4.59 -17.78
C THR A 169 17.17 4.29 -16.32
N PRO A 170 16.81 3.03 -16.00
CA PRO A 170 16.68 2.56 -14.62
C PRO A 170 17.88 2.89 -13.72
N LEU A 171 19.10 2.89 -14.27
CA LEU A 171 20.30 3.24 -13.52
C LEU A 171 20.28 4.71 -13.06
N THR A 172 19.81 5.61 -13.92
CA THR A 172 19.65 7.04 -13.60
C THR A 172 18.50 7.26 -12.62
N LEU A 173 17.45 6.44 -12.69
CA LEU A 173 16.36 6.47 -11.70
C LEU A 173 16.77 5.97 -10.31
N GLY A 174 17.89 5.25 -10.17
CA GLY A 174 18.40 4.76 -8.87
C GLY A 174 18.65 3.26 -8.77
N LYS A 175 18.34 2.46 -9.81
CA LYS A 175 18.58 1.01 -9.80
C LYS A 175 20.08 0.70 -9.79
N GLY A 176 20.53 -0.14 -8.87
CA GLY A 176 21.96 -0.41 -8.63
C GLY A 176 22.74 0.70 -7.92
N ASN A 177 22.22 1.94 -7.87
CA ASN A 177 22.87 3.06 -7.20
C ASN A 177 21.86 4.09 -6.70
N LEU A 178 21.50 4.00 -5.40
CA LEU A 178 20.55 4.93 -4.79
C LEU A 178 21.02 6.39 -4.75
N MET A 179 22.30 6.66 -4.97
CA MET A 179 22.78 8.05 -5.11
C MET A 179 22.18 8.74 -6.33
N ASN A 180 21.72 7.98 -7.33
CA ASN A 180 21.09 8.55 -8.52
C ASN A 180 19.61 8.88 -8.31
N ARG A 181 19.00 8.48 -7.19
CA ARG A 181 17.58 8.77 -6.91
C ARG A 181 17.33 10.28 -6.97
N HIS A 182 16.32 10.69 -7.71
CA HIS A 182 15.93 12.09 -7.83
C HIS A 182 14.44 12.20 -8.14
N ALA A 183 13.93 13.42 -8.17
CA ALA A 183 12.64 13.75 -8.74
C ALA A 183 12.78 15.11 -9.44
N GLU A 184 12.27 15.21 -10.66
CA GLU A 184 12.20 16.42 -11.46
C GLU A 184 10.77 16.60 -12.00
N CYS A 185 10.38 17.83 -12.38
CA CYS A 185 9.05 18.07 -12.94
C CYS A 185 8.77 17.19 -14.17
N THR A 186 9.82 16.91 -14.95
CA THR A 186 9.76 16.08 -16.16
C THR A 186 9.72 14.58 -15.92
N ASP A 187 9.93 14.12 -14.68
CA ASP A 187 9.68 12.73 -14.33
C ASP A 187 8.18 12.44 -14.32
N CYS A 188 7.33 13.40 -14.01
CA CYS A 188 5.88 13.19 -14.04
C CYS A 188 5.25 13.79 -15.29
N HIS A 189 5.69 14.98 -15.69
CA HIS A 189 5.06 15.77 -16.74
C HIS A 189 5.88 15.83 -18.01
N ASN A 190 5.21 15.85 -19.17
CA ASN A 190 5.85 16.26 -20.41
C ASN A 190 5.32 17.65 -20.81
N PRO A 191 6.06 18.74 -20.53
CA PRO A 191 5.54 20.11 -20.71
C PRO A 191 5.21 20.43 -22.18
N HIS A 192 5.67 19.62 -23.13
CA HIS A 192 5.34 19.74 -24.54
C HIS A 192 4.06 19.00 -24.95
N ARG A 193 3.40 18.27 -24.03
CA ARG A 193 2.30 17.34 -24.37
C ARG A 193 1.14 17.36 -23.38
N VAL A 194 1.31 17.97 -22.20
CA VAL A 194 0.25 18.17 -21.20
C VAL A 194 -0.94 18.91 -21.80
N THR A 195 -2.15 18.59 -21.37
CA THR A 195 -3.40 19.22 -21.83
C THR A 195 -4.34 19.50 -20.67
N LYS A 196 -5.28 20.44 -20.84
CA LYS A 196 -6.35 20.71 -19.88
C LYS A 196 -7.56 19.84 -20.21
N ASN A 197 -7.46 18.54 -19.96
CA ASN A 197 -8.54 17.57 -20.15
C ASN A 197 -8.58 16.53 -19.02
N ARG A 198 -9.76 15.96 -18.76
CA ARG A 198 -9.96 14.91 -17.75
C ARG A 198 -9.20 13.63 -18.09
N LEU A 199 -9.16 13.25 -19.37
CA LEU A 199 -8.41 12.09 -19.85
C LEU A 199 -7.34 12.52 -20.85
N ALA A 200 -6.21 11.81 -20.86
CA ALA A 200 -5.13 12.07 -21.81
C ALA A 200 -5.51 11.79 -23.29
N THR A 201 -6.59 11.04 -23.52
CA THR A 201 -7.13 10.72 -24.85
C THR A 201 -8.18 11.72 -25.33
N ASP A 202 -8.63 12.66 -24.49
CA ASP A 202 -9.63 13.64 -24.88
C ASP A 202 -9.07 14.63 -25.92
N ALA A 203 -9.98 15.33 -26.60
CA ALA A 203 -9.66 16.32 -27.61
C ALA A 203 -9.00 17.57 -26.98
N PRO A 204 -7.71 17.86 -27.24
CA PRO A 204 -7.06 19.03 -26.63
C PRO A 204 -7.59 20.37 -27.19
N SER A 205 -8.18 20.33 -28.39
CA SER A 205 -8.89 21.46 -29.01
C SER A 205 -10.20 21.81 -28.31
N ILE A 206 -10.66 20.99 -27.35
CA ILE A 206 -11.85 21.21 -26.52
C ILE A 206 -11.44 21.00 -25.05
N PRO A 207 -10.82 22.00 -24.41
CA PRO A 207 -10.40 21.90 -23.02
C PRO A 207 -11.58 21.59 -22.10
N ALA A 208 -11.36 20.74 -21.10
CA ALA A 208 -12.32 20.48 -20.04
C ALA A 208 -12.26 21.58 -18.95
N ALA A 209 -13.12 21.49 -17.95
CA ALA A 209 -13.10 22.39 -16.79
C ALA A 209 -11.74 22.39 -16.09
N ALA A 210 -11.12 21.21 -15.91
CA ALA A 210 -9.75 21.07 -15.42
C ALA A 210 -8.95 19.98 -16.15
N GLY A 211 -7.64 20.01 -15.93
CA GLY A 211 -6.70 19.02 -16.48
C GLY A 211 -6.55 17.74 -15.64
N THR A 212 -7.16 17.70 -14.46
CA THR A 212 -7.16 16.55 -13.55
C THR A 212 -8.51 15.83 -13.58
N HIS A 213 -8.54 14.62 -13.03
CA HIS A 213 -9.76 13.80 -12.99
C HIS A 213 -10.87 14.40 -12.16
N ASP A 214 -12.10 14.15 -12.58
CA ASP A 214 -13.28 14.58 -11.86
C ASP A 214 -13.61 13.63 -10.71
N HIS A 215 -13.58 14.14 -9.49
CA HIS A 215 -13.90 13.40 -8.26
C HIS A 215 -15.34 13.64 -7.78
N ASN A 216 -16.12 14.44 -8.50
CA ASN A 216 -17.55 14.62 -8.29
C ASN A 216 -18.40 13.76 -9.25
N LEU A 217 -17.76 12.99 -10.15
CA LEU A 217 -18.41 12.21 -11.22
C LEU A 217 -19.36 13.06 -12.06
N THR A 218 -18.96 14.30 -12.33
CA THR A 218 -19.58 15.19 -13.30
C THR A 218 -18.90 15.00 -14.67
N ASP A 219 -19.22 15.83 -15.66
CA ASP A 219 -18.58 15.79 -17.00
C ASP A 219 -18.63 14.42 -17.73
N GLY A 220 -19.66 13.62 -17.46
CA GLY A 220 -19.88 12.33 -18.15
C GLY A 220 -19.14 11.13 -17.55
N ALA A 221 -18.37 11.32 -16.48
CA ALA A 221 -17.83 10.21 -15.70
C ALA A 221 -18.95 9.52 -14.90
N THR A 222 -19.04 8.20 -14.99
CA THR A 222 -20.03 7.41 -14.24
C THR A 222 -19.43 6.66 -13.05
N GLU A 223 -18.10 6.55 -12.99
CA GLU A 223 -17.36 5.89 -11.94
C GLU A 223 -15.97 6.49 -11.77
N HIS A 224 -15.37 6.30 -10.60
CA HIS A 224 -13.98 6.64 -10.36
C HIS A 224 -13.04 5.69 -11.12
N SER A 225 -11.82 6.12 -11.40
CA SER A 225 -10.91 5.30 -12.22
C SER A 225 -9.45 5.48 -11.83
N ASN A 226 -8.56 4.87 -12.61
CA ASN A 226 -7.12 5.14 -12.57
C ASN A 226 -6.58 5.48 -13.97
N LEU A 227 -7.44 5.94 -14.88
CA LEU A 227 -7.06 6.34 -16.23
C LEU A 227 -6.17 7.58 -16.18
N ILE A 228 -5.19 7.74 -17.06
CA ILE A 228 -4.31 8.91 -17.01
C ILE A 228 -5.01 10.22 -17.44
N SER A 229 -4.72 11.33 -16.75
CA SER A 229 -5.26 12.66 -17.02
C SER A 229 -4.50 13.43 -18.09
N GLY A 230 -5.09 14.53 -18.57
CA GLY A 230 -4.45 15.47 -19.50
C GLY A 230 -3.16 16.08 -18.95
N VAL A 231 -3.07 16.34 -17.64
CA VAL A 231 -1.84 16.90 -17.03
C VAL A 231 -0.64 15.96 -17.06
N LEU A 232 -0.87 14.64 -17.21
CA LEU A 232 0.19 13.63 -17.37
C LEU A 232 0.33 13.16 -18.82
N ARG A 233 -0.45 13.73 -19.75
CA ARG A 233 -0.49 13.27 -21.14
C ARG A 233 0.88 13.29 -21.80
N GLY A 234 1.23 12.16 -22.41
CA GLY A 234 2.47 12.01 -23.19
C GLY A 234 3.75 11.93 -22.34
N THR A 235 3.60 11.75 -21.02
CA THR A 235 4.68 11.24 -20.16
C THR A 235 4.94 9.76 -20.44
N TRP A 236 5.96 9.21 -19.78
CA TRP A 236 6.31 7.80 -19.87
C TRP A 236 6.19 7.10 -18.52
N GLY A 237 5.98 5.78 -18.57
CA GLY A 237 5.81 4.94 -17.41
C GLY A 237 6.10 3.47 -17.72
N VAL A 238 5.77 2.59 -16.78
CA VAL A 238 6.04 1.16 -16.87
C VAL A 238 4.85 0.33 -16.39
N GLU A 239 4.57 -0.75 -17.12
CA GLU A 239 3.55 -1.74 -16.75
C GLU A 239 4.22 -3.03 -16.25
N PRO A 240 4.03 -3.43 -14.98
CA PRO A 240 4.63 -4.65 -14.45
C PRO A 240 3.94 -5.90 -15.00
N SER A 241 4.73 -6.95 -15.24
CA SER A 241 4.27 -8.29 -15.57
C SER A 241 4.73 -9.27 -14.49
N TYR A 242 3.85 -10.17 -14.08
CA TYR A 242 4.11 -11.09 -12.96
C TYR A 242 4.09 -12.54 -13.42
N GLY A 243 5.07 -13.31 -12.95
CA GLY A 243 5.15 -14.75 -13.20
C GLY A 243 4.41 -15.63 -12.17
N ALA A 244 4.11 -15.09 -10.99
CA ALA A 244 3.41 -15.80 -9.91
C ALA A 244 2.56 -14.84 -9.09
N SER A 245 1.54 -15.34 -8.39
CA SER A 245 0.58 -14.59 -7.55
C SER A 245 0.78 -14.58 -6.03
N PRO A 246 1.81 -15.22 -5.40
CA PRO A 246 2.05 -15.02 -3.97
C PRO A 246 2.38 -13.56 -3.63
N PHE A 247 1.95 -13.09 -2.47
CA PHE A 247 2.39 -11.79 -1.94
C PHE A 247 3.91 -11.80 -1.72
N GLY A 248 4.57 -10.66 -1.98
CA GLY A 248 6.03 -10.59 -1.96
C GLY A 248 6.70 -10.98 -3.29
N THR A 249 5.93 -11.40 -4.31
CA THR A 249 6.49 -11.73 -5.63
C THR A 249 6.82 -10.46 -6.41
N LEU A 250 8.08 -10.31 -6.81
CA LEU A 250 8.51 -9.24 -7.71
C LEU A 250 7.99 -9.46 -9.15
N PRO A 251 7.71 -8.38 -9.91
CA PRO A 251 7.51 -8.47 -11.34
C PRO A 251 8.67 -9.19 -12.05
N ILE A 252 8.35 -9.99 -13.06
CA ILE A 252 9.37 -10.66 -13.91
C ILE A 252 9.86 -9.76 -15.05
N ASN A 253 9.08 -8.74 -15.40
CA ASN A 253 9.41 -7.77 -16.42
C ASN A 253 8.55 -6.50 -16.28
N TYR A 254 8.99 -5.42 -16.92
CA TYR A 254 8.24 -4.19 -17.10
C TYR A 254 8.11 -3.86 -18.58
N THR A 255 6.90 -3.55 -19.04
CA THR A 255 6.66 -3.02 -20.38
C THR A 255 6.73 -1.50 -20.32
N LEU A 256 7.67 -0.90 -21.06
CA LEU A 256 7.76 0.55 -21.20
C LEU A 256 6.51 1.11 -21.91
N LYS A 257 5.95 2.19 -21.36
CA LYS A 257 4.81 2.92 -21.88
C LYS A 257 5.23 4.35 -22.22
N SER A 258 5.07 4.78 -23.46
CA SER A 258 5.49 6.12 -23.91
C SER A 258 4.75 6.56 -25.19
N GLY A 259 4.96 7.79 -25.62
CA GLY A 259 4.30 8.39 -26.77
C GLY A 259 3.06 9.18 -26.41
N VAL A 260 2.54 9.89 -27.40
CA VAL A 260 1.35 10.73 -27.29
C VAL A 260 0.10 9.86 -27.41
N PRO A 261 -0.79 9.80 -26.40
CA PRO A 261 -2.08 9.12 -26.53
C PRO A 261 -2.89 9.71 -27.70
N PRO A 262 -3.38 8.88 -28.65
CA PRO A 262 -4.24 9.34 -29.72
C PRO A 262 -5.53 9.95 -29.16
N GLN A 263 -6.04 10.96 -29.84
CA GLN A 263 -7.36 11.50 -29.55
C GLN A 263 -8.43 10.43 -29.75
N ASN A 264 -9.34 10.26 -28.79
CA ASN A 264 -10.29 9.16 -28.72
C ASN A 264 -9.63 7.77 -28.80
N GLY A 265 -8.37 7.69 -28.37
CA GLY A 265 -7.60 6.45 -28.30
C GLY A 265 -8.18 5.46 -27.30
N SER A 266 -7.68 4.24 -27.38
CA SER A 266 -8.02 3.18 -26.45
C SER A 266 -7.45 3.46 -25.05
N ASN A 267 -8.18 3.07 -24.01
CA ASN A 267 -7.73 3.13 -22.62
C ASN A 267 -7.31 1.76 -22.09
N LEU A 268 -7.01 0.80 -22.97
CA LEU A 268 -6.55 -0.53 -22.57
C LEU A 268 -5.13 -0.46 -22.02
N VAL A 269 -4.86 -1.24 -20.96
CA VAL A 269 -3.51 -1.35 -20.38
C VAL A 269 -2.47 -1.89 -21.38
N THR A 270 -2.93 -2.53 -22.46
CA THR A 270 -2.09 -3.08 -23.53
C THR A 270 -1.56 -2.04 -24.51
N GLU A 271 -2.07 -0.80 -24.48
CA GLU A 271 -1.60 0.27 -25.37
C GLU A 271 -0.12 0.58 -25.14
N ALA A 272 0.56 1.10 -26.18
CA ALA A 272 1.98 1.43 -26.12
C ALA A 272 2.28 2.69 -25.29
N TYR A 273 1.29 3.55 -25.07
CA TYR A 273 1.39 4.76 -24.27
C TYR A 273 0.86 4.56 -22.85
N VAL A 274 1.17 5.50 -21.96
CA VAL A 274 0.67 5.48 -20.59
C VAL A 274 -0.85 5.63 -20.62
N THR A 275 -1.56 4.70 -19.99
CA THR A 275 -3.03 4.71 -19.88
C THR A 275 -3.50 4.77 -18.44
N ARG A 276 -2.59 4.67 -17.46
CA ARG A 276 -2.90 4.69 -16.03
C ARG A 276 -1.91 5.53 -15.25
N GLU A 277 -2.34 6.20 -14.18
CA GLU A 277 -1.45 7.02 -13.34
C GLU A 277 -0.36 6.17 -12.68
N TYR A 278 -0.72 4.98 -12.17
CA TYR A 278 0.24 4.11 -11.49
C TYR A 278 1.44 3.74 -12.37
N GLN A 279 1.29 3.69 -13.69
CA GLN A 279 2.38 3.37 -14.60
C GLN A 279 3.49 4.42 -14.50
N VAL A 280 3.14 5.68 -14.24
CA VAL A 280 4.10 6.77 -14.01
C VAL A 280 4.78 6.58 -12.66
N CYS A 281 4.03 6.28 -11.60
CA CYS A 281 4.59 6.11 -10.25
C CYS A 281 5.52 4.89 -10.14
N LEU A 282 5.16 3.76 -10.75
CA LEU A 282 5.90 2.52 -10.61
C LEU A 282 7.32 2.58 -11.19
N LYS A 283 7.63 3.52 -12.09
CA LYS A 283 9.00 3.67 -12.59
C LYS A 283 10.00 4.07 -11.49
N CYS A 284 9.54 4.81 -10.48
CA CYS A 284 10.39 5.23 -9.35
C CYS A 284 10.09 4.44 -8.06
N HIS A 285 8.85 3.97 -7.89
CA HIS A 285 8.38 3.35 -6.64
C HIS A 285 8.29 1.82 -6.72
N SER A 286 9.05 1.19 -7.62
CA SER A 286 9.16 -0.27 -7.68
C SER A 286 10.58 -0.72 -8.02
N ASP A 287 10.78 -2.03 -8.13
CA ASP A 287 12.06 -2.62 -8.53
C ASP A 287 12.47 -2.29 -9.99
N TYR A 288 11.68 -1.51 -10.72
CA TYR A 288 12.15 -0.82 -11.92
C TYR A 288 13.20 0.25 -11.60
N GLY A 289 13.01 1.02 -10.52
CA GLY A 289 13.84 2.19 -10.16
C GLY A 289 14.76 1.99 -8.95
N PHE A 290 14.74 0.82 -8.31
CA PHE A 290 15.67 0.43 -7.24
C PHE A 290 15.79 -1.10 -7.16
N ASP A 291 16.73 -1.62 -6.37
CA ASP A 291 16.84 -3.06 -6.11
C ASP A 291 16.16 -3.39 -4.79
N ASP A 292 15.30 -4.42 -4.76
CA ASP A 292 14.56 -4.81 -3.55
C ASP A 292 15.48 -5.29 -2.40
N ALA A 293 16.70 -5.74 -2.74
CA ALA A 293 17.75 -6.05 -1.77
C ALA A 293 18.36 -4.81 -1.10
N ASN A 294 18.14 -3.62 -1.66
CA ASN A 294 18.61 -2.33 -1.16
C ASN A 294 17.56 -1.23 -1.44
N PRO A 295 16.41 -1.27 -0.76
CA PRO A 295 15.34 -0.31 -0.98
C PRO A 295 15.70 1.09 -0.45
N PRO A 296 15.09 2.17 -0.98
CA PRO A 296 15.33 3.52 -0.49
C PRO A 296 14.96 3.66 0.99
N ALA A 297 15.87 4.21 1.80
CA ALA A 297 15.62 4.46 3.22
C ALA A 297 14.70 5.67 3.43
N LEU A 298 13.95 5.67 4.53
CA LEU A 298 13.31 6.88 5.03
C LEU A 298 14.38 7.84 5.58
N GLY A 299 14.09 9.13 5.54
CA GLY A 299 15.02 10.19 5.95
C GLY A 299 16.27 10.28 5.08
N TYR A 300 16.28 9.61 3.92
CA TYR A 300 17.43 9.57 3.01
C TYR A 300 17.71 10.92 2.32
N TYR A 301 16.69 11.77 2.22
CA TYR A 301 16.77 13.10 1.61
C TYR A 301 16.05 14.14 2.48
N ALA A 302 16.42 15.41 2.33
CA ALA A 302 15.80 16.51 3.08
C ALA A 302 14.35 16.75 2.61
N GLY A 303 13.42 16.91 3.55
CA GLY A 303 11.98 16.93 3.23
C GLY A 303 11.34 15.54 3.13
N GLY A 304 12.13 14.46 3.16
CA GLY A 304 11.57 13.10 3.20
C GLY A 304 10.88 12.76 4.52
N THR A 305 10.15 11.64 4.53
CA THR A 305 9.57 11.12 5.78
C THR A 305 10.68 10.67 6.73
N PRO A 306 10.69 11.08 8.01
CA PRO A 306 11.71 10.68 8.96
C PRO A 306 11.80 9.16 9.14
N SER A 307 13.03 8.64 9.25
CA SER A 307 13.25 7.23 9.57
C SER A 307 12.65 6.87 10.94
N GLY A 308 11.98 5.73 11.01
CA GLY A 308 11.31 5.23 12.20
C GLY A 308 9.85 5.67 12.33
N THR A 309 9.33 6.52 11.44
CA THR A 309 7.89 6.83 11.41
C THR A 309 7.07 5.55 11.25
N ASN A 310 6.17 5.28 12.19
CA ASN A 310 5.40 4.04 12.28
C ASN A 310 6.27 2.76 12.28
N GLY A 311 7.52 2.86 12.76
CA GLY A 311 8.50 1.78 12.76
C GLY A 311 9.16 1.53 11.39
N VAL A 312 8.75 2.24 10.35
CA VAL A 312 9.26 2.07 8.97
C VAL A 312 10.62 2.75 8.82
N ILE A 313 11.57 2.06 8.21
CA ILE A 313 12.91 2.58 7.92
C ILE A 313 13.27 2.55 6.42
N TYR A 314 12.51 1.80 5.62
CA TYR A 314 12.66 1.73 4.17
C TYR A 314 11.29 1.87 3.48
N TYR A 315 11.27 2.53 2.33
CA TYR A 315 10.11 2.54 1.45
C TYR A 315 9.90 1.14 0.87
N THR A 316 8.64 0.75 0.66
CA THR A 316 8.28 -0.55 0.11
C THR A 316 8.20 -0.53 -1.42
N ASN A 317 8.25 -1.73 -2.02
CA ASN A 317 8.07 -1.90 -3.45
C ASN A 317 6.58 -1.94 -3.81
N GLN A 318 6.12 -0.89 -4.50
CA GLN A 318 4.71 -0.70 -4.82
C GLN A 318 4.21 -1.72 -5.86
N ALA A 319 5.05 -2.11 -6.83
CA ALA A 319 4.63 -3.10 -7.82
C ALA A 319 4.43 -4.48 -7.17
N MET A 320 5.25 -4.83 -6.18
CA MET A 320 5.08 -6.06 -5.40
C MET A 320 3.78 -6.03 -4.59
N GLU A 321 3.46 -4.91 -3.94
CA GLU A 321 2.31 -4.78 -3.04
C GLU A 321 0.97 -4.67 -3.79
N PHE A 322 0.90 -3.88 -4.86
CA PHE A 322 -0.33 -3.68 -5.65
C PHE A 322 -0.65 -4.81 -6.61
N GLN A 323 0.11 -5.90 -6.58
CA GLN A 323 -0.13 -7.03 -7.44
C GLN A 323 -1.55 -7.59 -7.21
N ALA A 324 -2.45 -7.33 -8.16
CA ALA A 324 -3.82 -7.83 -8.14
C ALA A 324 -3.93 -9.08 -9.05
N PRO A 325 -3.92 -10.30 -8.50
CA PRO A 325 -4.03 -11.51 -9.30
C PRO A 325 -5.50 -11.74 -9.64
N ILE A 326 -5.78 -12.00 -10.91
CA ILE A 326 -7.16 -12.01 -11.42
C ILE A 326 -8.05 -13.06 -10.72
N HIS A 327 -7.48 -14.19 -10.30
CA HIS A 327 -8.22 -15.24 -9.60
C HIS A 327 -8.57 -14.91 -8.14
N HIS A 328 -8.09 -13.79 -7.58
CA HIS A 328 -8.49 -13.31 -6.25
C HIS A 328 -9.55 -12.19 -6.30
N GLN A 329 -9.98 -11.78 -7.49
CA GLN A 329 -11.12 -10.87 -7.63
C GLN A 329 -12.41 -11.53 -7.14
N GLY A 330 -13.36 -10.71 -6.66
CA GLY A 330 -14.58 -11.20 -6.03
C GLY A 330 -14.34 -11.80 -4.64
N SER A 331 -15.33 -12.54 -4.14
CA SER A 331 -15.21 -13.30 -2.89
C SER A 331 -15.43 -14.79 -3.18
N PRO A 332 -14.50 -15.46 -3.89
CA PRO A 332 -14.63 -16.89 -4.16
C PRO A 332 -14.81 -17.66 -2.85
N SER A 333 -15.76 -18.59 -2.82
CA SER A 333 -15.99 -19.48 -1.68
C SER A 333 -14.91 -20.56 -1.69
N THR A 334 -13.80 -20.34 -1.00
CA THR A 334 -12.85 -21.41 -0.70
C THR A 334 -13.11 -21.94 0.70
N ASN A 335 -13.03 -23.26 0.86
CA ASN A 335 -13.04 -23.91 2.18
C ASN A 335 -11.69 -23.74 2.90
N ASP A 336 -10.67 -23.26 2.19
CA ASP A 336 -9.37 -22.95 2.76
C ASP A 336 -9.28 -21.45 2.99
N SER A 337 -9.06 -21.13 4.25
CA SER A 337 -9.15 -19.78 4.75
C SER A 337 -7.80 -19.04 4.67
N GLY A 338 -6.71 -19.72 4.33
CA GLY A 338 -5.37 -19.13 4.31
C GLY A 338 -4.79 -18.85 5.70
N ALA A 339 -5.59 -18.87 6.78
CA ALA A 339 -5.06 -18.85 8.14
C ALA A 339 -4.37 -20.17 8.48
N ALA A 340 -3.10 -20.09 8.90
CA ALA A 340 -2.46 -21.17 9.63
C ALA A 340 -3.11 -21.23 11.03
N GLY A 341 -4.00 -22.18 11.26
CA GLY A 341 -4.17 -22.67 12.62
C GLY A 341 -2.86 -23.40 12.99
N PRO A 342 -2.23 -23.15 14.15
CA PRO A 342 -1.33 -24.10 14.77
C PRO A 342 -2.18 -25.27 15.25
N GLU A 343 -2.80 -25.99 14.33
CA GLU A 343 -3.33 -27.28 14.68
C GLU A 343 -2.19 -28.26 14.49
N THR A 344 -1.31 -28.32 15.49
CA THR A 344 -0.97 -29.64 16.02
C THR A 344 -2.22 -30.18 16.67
N ALA A 345 -3.21 -30.58 15.87
CA ALA A 345 -4.33 -31.31 16.43
C ALA A 345 -3.79 -32.70 16.77
N SER A 346 -3.91 -33.05 18.04
CA SER A 346 -3.48 -34.32 18.63
C SER A 346 -1.99 -34.67 18.53
N ALA A 347 -1.24 -34.32 19.59
CA ALA A 347 -0.07 -35.11 19.98
C ALA A 347 -0.56 -36.30 20.83
N GLY A 348 -0.68 -37.46 20.22
CA GLY A 348 -1.01 -38.71 20.92
C GLY A 348 0.20 -39.63 20.99
N TYR A 349 0.53 -40.14 22.17
CA TYR A 349 1.54 -41.19 22.33
C TYR A 349 0.88 -42.49 22.83
N ARG A 350 1.35 -43.64 22.32
CA ARG A 350 1.01 -44.96 22.86
C ARG A 350 2.26 -45.58 23.47
N TYR A 351 2.10 -46.21 24.63
CA TYR A 351 3.17 -46.90 25.34
C TYR A 351 2.72 -48.30 25.77
N TRP A 352 3.71 -49.18 25.96
CA TRP A 352 3.50 -50.54 26.43
C TRP A 352 3.35 -50.58 27.96
N VAL A 353 2.37 -51.35 28.45
CA VAL A 353 2.27 -51.64 29.89
C VAL A 353 2.17 -53.15 30.09
N TRP A 354 2.96 -53.64 31.04
CA TRP A 354 2.95 -55.04 31.46
C TRP A 354 1.88 -55.24 32.53
N MET A 355 0.85 -56.02 32.23
CA MET A 355 -0.29 -56.20 33.13
C MET A 355 -0.63 -57.68 33.33
N PRO A 356 -1.06 -58.10 34.54
CA PRO A 356 -1.55 -59.45 34.77
C PRO A 356 -2.81 -59.71 33.95
N GLN A 357 -2.83 -60.82 33.20
CA GLN A 357 -4.01 -61.37 32.52
C GLN A 357 -4.49 -62.65 33.21
N LEU A 358 -5.71 -63.09 32.89
CA LEU A 358 -6.35 -64.27 33.50
C LEU A 358 -5.57 -65.59 33.31
N THR A 359 -4.59 -65.64 32.41
CA THR A 359 -3.77 -66.84 32.13
C THR A 359 -2.26 -66.57 32.16
N GLY A 360 -1.80 -65.45 32.73
CA GLY A 360 -0.38 -65.08 32.84
C GLY A 360 -0.14 -63.58 32.68
N TYR A 361 1.12 -63.14 32.72
CA TYR A 361 1.46 -61.76 32.41
C TYR A 361 1.69 -61.59 30.90
N GLY A 362 1.21 -60.48 30.33
CA GLY A 362 1.34 -60.19 28.91
C GLY A 362 1.35 -58.69 28.63
N TRP A 363 2.06 -58.31 27.56
CA TRP A 363 2.13 -56.94 27.07
C TRP A 363 0.80 -56.53 26.44
N ARG A 364 0.27 -55.36 26.81
CA ARG A 364 -0.96 -54.82 26.22
C ARG A 364 -0.74 -53.36 25.81
N TRP A 365 -1.42 -52.93 24.75
CA TRP A 365 -1.54 -51.51 24.42
C TRP A 365 -2.49 -50.84 25.39
N ASN A 366 -2.02 -49.82 26.12
CA ASN A 366 -2.91 -48.91 26.82
C ASN A 366 -3.44 -47.85 25.87
N LYS A 367 -4.67 -47.39 26.13
CA LYS A 367 -5.40 -46.48 25.25
C LYS A 367 -4.79 -45.08 25.30
N ILE A 368 -4.84 -44.40 24.16
CA ILE A 368 -4.39 -43.03 23.90
C ILE A 368 -4.80 -42.11 25.05
N GLN A 369 -3.84 -41.49 25.73
CA GLN A 369 -4.14 -40.29 26.50
C GLN A 369 -4.18 -39.11 25.56
N HIS A 370 -5.38 -38.79 25.08
CA HIS A 370 -5.64 -37.45 24.58
C HIS A 370 -5.60 -36.52 25.79
N ASN A 371 -4.76 -35.50 25.79
CA ASN A 371 -4.90 -34.43 26.77
C ASN A 371 -6.16 -33.62 26.39
N PRO A 372 -7.28 -33.72 27.12
CA PRO A 372 -8.54 -33.09 26.72
C PRO A 372 -8.61 -31.62 27.14
N SER A 373 -7.49 -31.02 27.60
CA SER A 373 -7.50 -29.66 28.15
C SER A 373 -7.71 -28.56 27.10
N ASN A 374 -7.60 -28.86 25.80
CA ASN A 374 -8.04 -27.95 24.73
C ASN A 374 -9.30 -28.51 24.07
N THR A 375 -10.42 -27.87 24.36
CA THR A 375 -11.77 -28.15 23.80
C THR A 375 -11.93 -27.66 22.36
N MET A 376 -10.85 -27.70 21.56
CA MET A 376 -10.95 -27.46 20.11
C MET A 376 -11.35 -28.76 19.42
N THR A 377 -12.45 -28.70 18.67
CA THR A 377 -12.94 -29.76 17.79
C THR A 377 -11.82 -30.39 16.96
N GLU A 378 -11.79 -31.72 16.96
CA GLU A 378 -11.02 -32.65 16.10
C GLU A 378 -11.03 -32.20 14.62
N ARG A 379 -10.07 -31.35 14.21
CA ARG A 379 -9.98 -30.85 12.82
C ARG A 379 -8.77 -31.39 12.04
N CYS A 380 -7.79 -32.00 12.71
CA CYS A 380 -6.63 -32.60 12.05
C CYS A 380 -5.96 -33.71 12.89
N ASP A 381 -6.55 -34.91 12.93
CA ASP A 381 -6.04 -36.06 13.73
C ASP A 381 -5.44 -37.21 12.90
N SER A 382 -5.64 -37.16 11.58
CA SER A 382 -5.20 -38.20 10.66
C SER A 382 -4.93 -37.67 9.25
N ASN A 383 -4.21 -38.46 8.45
CA ASN A 383 -3.99 -38.17 7.01
C ASN A 383 -5.28 -38.29 6.17
N ASP A 384 -6.37 -38.78 6.76
CA ASP A 384 -7.66 -38.90 6.09
C ASP A 384 -8.49 -37.59 6.20
N ASP A 385 -8.07 -36.65 7.07
CA ASP A 385 -8.65 -35.32 7.18
C ASP A 385 -8.18 -34.41 6.05
N SER A 386 -9.11 -33.64 5.47
CA SER A 386 -8.79 -32.78 4.31
C SER A 386 -7.80 -31.68 4.70
N GLY A 387 -6.66 -31.63 4.01
CA GLY A 387 -5.62 -30.63 4.27
C GLY A 387 -4.72 -30.97 5.45
N CYS A 388 -4.69 -32.23 5.90
CA CYS A 388 -3.80 -32.69 6.98
C CYS A 388 -2.61 -33.49 6.48
N SER A 389 -1.45 -33.24 7.08
CA SER A 389 -0.24 -34.04 6.94
C SER A 389 0.24 -34.47 8.32
N CYS A 390 0.26 -35.78 8.56
CA CYS A 390 0.70 -36.39 9.81
C CYS A 390 2.04 -37.11 9.64
N GLU A 391 2.97 -36.83 10.55
CA GLU A 391 4.22 -37.55 10.73
C GLU A 391 4.10 -38.51 11.92
N GLU A 392 4.57 -39.75 11.73
CA GLU A 392 4.67 -40.74 12.80
C GLU A 392 6.13 -41.00 13.17
N CYS A 393 6.44 -40.81 14.45
CA CYS A 393 7.73 -41.15 15.02
C CYS A 393 7.65 -42.47 15.78
N THR A 394 8.58 -43.37 15.47
CA THR A 394 8.83 -44.58 16.27
C THR A 394 10.23 -44.51 16.83
N GLY A 395 10.36 -44.79 18.14
CA GLY A 395 11.63 -44.68 18.84
C GLY A 395 11.95 -45.92 19.68
N PRO A 396 13.23 -46.35 19.73
CA PRO A 396 13.69 -47.27 20.76
C PRO A 396 13.60 -46.62 22.16
N PRO A 397 13.74 -47.40 23.23
CA PRO A 397 13.35 -47.00 24.56
C PRO A 397 14.15 -45.78 25.09
N VAL A 398 13.49 -44.86 25.78
CA VAL A 398 14.16 -43.70 26.41
C VAL A 398 14.86 -44.14 27.70
N GLY A 399 16.19 -44.02 27.72
CA GLY A 399 17.07 -44.23 28.87
C GLY A 399 18.41 -43.52 28.64
N ASP A 400 19.25 -43.44 29.68
CA ASP A 400 20.42 -42.53 29.82
C ASP A 400 21.55 -42.66 28.76
N THR A 401 21.37 -43.44 27.69
CA THR A 401 22.32 -43.52 26.56
C THR A 401 21.60 -43.50 25.22
N PHE A 402 22.07 -42.63 24.33
CA PHE A 402 21.50 -42.34 23.01
C PHE A 402 21.42 -43.59 22.10
N PRO A 403 20.22 -44.00 21.64
CA PRO A 403 20.11 -45.09 20.69
C PRO A 403 20.30 -44.61 19.24
N THR A 404 20.94 -45.44 18.42
CA THR A 404 20.91 -45.33 16.96
C THR A 404 19.69 -46.10 16.41
N GLY A 405 19.01 -45.56 15.39
CA GLY A 405 17.84 -46.20 14.74
C GLY A 405 16.50 -45.47 14.89
N ILE A 406 16.49 -44.14 14.89
CA ILE A 406 15.28 -43.30 14.98
C ILE A 406 14.91 -42.79 13.57
N THR A 407 13.62 -42.68 13.26
CA THR A 407 13.12 -42.18 11.96
C THR A 407 12.95 -40.66 11.89
N CYS A 408 12.94 -39.95 13.03
CA CYS A 408 12.78 -38.49 13.15
C CYS A 408 14.08 -37.81 13.62
N GLY A 409 14.22 -36.50 13.38
CA GLY A 409 15.46 -35.74 13.64
C GLY A 409 15.93 -35.76 15.10
N ILE A 410 17.25 -35.86 15.30
CA ILE A 410 17.91 -35.93 16.62
C ILE A 410 17.60 -34.75 17.55
N ALA A 411 17.18 -33.60 17.00
CA ALA A 411 16.88 -32.39 17.75
C ALA A 411 15.61 -32.50 18.62
N ASP A 412 14.57 -33.22 18.17
CA ASP A 412 13.30 -33.33 18.91
C ASP A 412 13.40 -34.22 20.15
N ILE A 413 14.26 -35.24 20.10
CA ILE A 413 14.55 -36.13 21.24
C ILE A 413 15.45 -35.44 22.27
N ASN A 414 16.39 -34.60 21.83
CA ASN A 414 17.23 -33.81 22.73
C ASN A 414 16.39 -32.84 23.58
N THR A 415 15.29 -32.32 23.03
CA THR A 415 14.31 -31.48 23.77
C THR A 415 13.47 -32.28 24.76
N PHE A 416 13.10 -33.52 24.42
CA PHE A 416 12.42 -34.46 25.35
C PHE A 416 13.33 -34.87 26.52
N ALA A 417 14.60 -35.16 26.26
CA ALA A 417 15.55 -35.68 27.25
C ALA A 417 16.12 -34.58 28.18
N SER A 418 16.18 -33.33 27.73
CA SER A 418 16.80 -32.23 28.50
C SER A 418 15.82 -31.46 29.40
N THR A 419 14.51 -31.46 29.10
CA THR A 419 13.52 -30.65 29.83
C THR A 419 12.75 -31.43 30.89
N GLY A 420 12.80 -32.77 30.84
CA GLY A 420 12.20 -33.67 31.84
C GLY A 420 10.67 -33.69 31.91
N MET A 421 9.96 -32.82 31.19
CA MET A 421 8.49 -32.79 31.10
C MET A 421 8.04 -32.19 29.75
N PRO A 422 7.06 -32.81 29.05
CA PRO A 422 6.39 -32.16 27.93
C PRO A 422 5.49 -31.00 28.45
N GLY A 423 5.40 -29.90 27.68
CA GLY A 423 4.65 -28.68 28.04
C GLY A 423 5.46 -27.49 28.59
N ASN A 424 6.79 -27.47 28.48
CA ASN A 424 7.62 -26.30 28.83
C ASN A 424 7.75 -25.33 27.63
N PRO A 425 7.95 -24.01 27.82
CA PRO A 425 8.10 -23.05 26.73
C PRO A 425 9.30 -23.42 25.84
N GLY A 426 9.03 -23.74 24.57
CA GLY A 426 10.04 -24.17 23.59
C GLY A 426 9.98 -25.64 23.16
N SER A 427 9.09 -26.45 23.74
CA SER A 427 8.76 -27.79 23.21
C SER A 427 7.72 -27.68 22.08
N PRO A 428 7.94 -28.27 20.89
CA PRO A 428 6.92 -28.35 19.84
C PRO A 428 5.83 -29.41 20.10
N TRP A 429 5.80 -30.00 21.30
CA TRP A 429 4.91 -31.09 21.72
C TRP A 429 4.20 -30.79 23.05
N ASP A 430 2.87 -30.91 23.07
CA ASP A 430 2.03 -30.79 24.25
C ASP A 430 1.63 -32.16 24.82
N GLY A 431 1.79 -32.36 26.13
CA GLY A 431 1.32 -33.56 26.84
C GLY A 431 1.85 -33.65 28.28
N SER A 432 1.13 -34.32 29.18
CA SER A 432 1.69 -34.76 30.46
C SER A 432 1.88 -36.28 30.42
N LEU A 433 2.97 -36.79 30.99
CA LEU A 433 3.07 -38.23 31.32
C LEU A 433 2.13 -38.48 32.50
N TRP A 434 1.07 -39.26 32.31
CA TRP A 434 0.27 -39.73 33.44
C TRP A 434 1.06 -40.78 34.21
N ASP A 435 1.62 -40.36 35.34
CA ASP A 435 1.90 -41.23 36.47
C ASP A 435 0.56 -41.70 37.05
N GLY A 436 0.00 -42.73 36.43
CA GLY A 436 -1.27 -43.31 36.81
C GLY A 436 -1.13 -44.70 37.42
N ASP A 437 -0.44 -44.83 38.56
CA ASP A 437 -0.87 -45.77 39.60
C ASP A 437 -0.37 -45.34 41.00
N PRO A 438 -1.24 -44.92 41.93
CA PRO A 438 -0.88 -44.71 43.33
C PRO A 438 -0.79 -46.04 44.10
N SER A 439 -0.20 -47.06 43.48
CA SER A 439 0.11 -48.34 44.13
C SER A 439 1.49 -48.26 44.79
N PRO A 440 1.65 -48.67 46.07
CA PRO A 440 2.91 -48.54 46.81
C PRO A 440 3.99 -49.57 46.42
N ASP A 441 3.92 -50.20 45.24
CA ASP A 441 4.95 -51.14 44.77
C ASP A 441 5.88 -50.47 43.75
N THR A 442 6.83 -49.71 44.29
CA THR A 442 7.90 -49.01 43.58
C THR A 442 9.03 -49.95 43.17
N THR A 443 8.84 -50.79 42.14
CA THR A 443 9.98 -51.45 41.45
C THR A 443 9.76 -51.69 39.94
N VAL A 444 9.20 -50.72 39.21
CA VAL A 444 9.22 -50.76 37.74
C VAL A 444 10.18 -49.69 37.22
N THR A 445 11.35 -50.11 36.74
CA THR A 445 12.33 -49.23 36.08
C THR A 445 12.16 -49.26 34.55
N PRO A 446 12.47 -48.15 33.84
CA PRO A 446 12.42 -48.04 32.37
C PRO A 446 13.20 -49.15 31.64
N PRO A 447 12.96 -49.42 30.33
CA PRO A 447 12.26 -48.53 29.37
C PRO A 447 11.25 -49.19 28.39
N TYR A 448 10.29 -48.40 27.87
CA TYR A 448 9.22 -48.86 26.94
C TYR A 448 9.37 -48.29 25.51
N PRO A 449 8.99 -49.04 24.45
CA PRO A 449 8.84 -48.50 23.09
C PRO A 449 7.67 -47.50 23.03
N TYR A 450 7.82 -46.44 22.21
CA TYR A 450 6.75 -45.48 21.95
C TYR A 450 6.50 -45.24 20.47
N THR A 451 5.27 -44.86 20.16
CA THR A 451 4.88 -44.27 18.87
C THR A 451 4.23 -42.92 19.18
N ALA A 452 4.75 -41.85 18.58
CA ALA A 452 4.22 -40.50 18.69
C ALA A 452 3.76 -40.04 17.30
N ARG A 453 2.61 -39.39 17.23
CA ARG A 453 2.07 -38.84 15.98
C ARG A 453 1.93 -37.32 16.12
N LYS A 454 2.35 -36.59 15.09
CA LYS A 454 2.11 -35.16 14.93
C LYS A 454 1.32 -34.96 13.66
N CYS A 455 0.14 -34.37 13.75
CA CYS A 455 -0.62 -33.94 12.58
C CYS A 455 -0.51 -32.44 12.43
N GLN A 456 -0.34 -31.96 11.20
CA GLN A 456 -0.32 -30.55 10.86
C GLN A 456 -1.38 -30.29 9.80
N LEU A 457 -2.24 -29.32 10.05
CA LEU A 457 -3.14 -28.79 9.02
C LEU A 457 -2.29 -27.98 8.03
N THR A 458 -2.09 -28.52 6.83
CA THR A 458 -1.44 -27.88 5.69
C THR A 458 -2.50 -27.11 4.89
N THR A 459 -2.80 -25.89 5.30
CA THR A 459 -3.36 -24.91 4.37
C THR A 459 -2.21 -24.41 3.49
N ASP A 460 -2.39 -24.38 2.16
CA ASP A 460 -1.40 -23.76 1.27
C ASP A 460 -1.48 -22.23 1.44
N TYR A 461 -0.82 -21.75 2.50
CA TYR A 461 -0.72 -20.35 2.88
C TYR A 461 -0.23 -19.44 1.74
N THR A 462 0.51 -19.98 0.75
CA THR A 462 0.97 -19.20 -0.41
C THR A 462 -0.13 -18.97 -1.45
N GLN A 463 -1.08 -19.90 -1.53
CA GLN A 463 -2.13 -19.90 -2.56
C GLN A 463 -3.51 -19.47 -2.02
N ASN A 464 -3.78 -19.67 -0.72
CA ASN A 464 -5.15 -19.63 -0.17
C ASN A 464 -5.51 -18.37 0.59
N ASN A 465 -4.71 -17.31 0.45
CA ASN A 465 -4.80 -16.14 1.31
C ASN A 465 -5.78 -15.04 0.81
N HIS A 466 -6.47 -15.25 -0.32
CA HIS A 466 -7.47 -14.32 -0.88
C HIS A 466 -7.07 -12.85 -0.76
N ARG A 467 -5.99 -12.50 -1.47
CA ARG A 467 -5.34 -11.17 -1.37
C ARG A 467 -6.32 -10.02 -1.41
N SER A 468 -6.01 -8.96 -0.68
CA SER A 468 -6.72 -7.70 -0.79
C SER A 468 -5.81 -6.60 -1.26
N TRP A 469 -6.42 -5.62 -1.91
CA TRP A 469 -5.74 -4.45 -2.41
C TRP A 469 -6.74 -3.32 -2.49
N HIS A 470 -6.24 -2.10 -2.27
CA HIS A 470 -6.91 -0.92 -2.80
C HIS A 470 -6.81 -0.95 -4.33
N PRO A 471 -7.89 -0.59 -5.06
CA PRO A 471 -8.01 -0.86 -6.49
C PRO A 471 -7.21 0.12 -7.36
N VAL A 472 -5.90 0.25 -7.13
CA VAL A 472 -5.04 1.10 -7.95
C VAL A 472 -4.80 0.46 -9.31
N MET A 473 -4.25 -0.77 -9.34
CA MET A 473 -3.92 -1.43 -10.60
C MET A 473 -5.12 -2.08 -11.29
N LYS A 474 -6.03 -2.67 -10.49
CA LYS A 474 -7.19 -3.42 -10.98
C LYS A 474 -8.35 -3.34 -10.00
N GLU A 475 -9.56 -3.44 -10.54
CA GLU A 475 -10.79 -3.61 -9.77
C GLU A 475 -10.69 -4.81 -8.81
N THR A 476 -11.40 -4.74 -7.68
CA THR A 476 -11.41 -5.83 -6.69
C THR A 476 -12.41 -6.93 -7.05
N GLY A 477 -13.39 -6.66 -7.92
CA GLY A 477 -14.52 -7.54 -8.24
C GLY A 477 -15.46 -7.81 -7.05
N ARG A 478 -15.26 -7.14 -5.91
CA ARG A 478 -16.02 -7.35 -4.67
C ARG A 478 -17.04 -6.23 -4.52
N ASP A 479 -18.20 -6.34 -5.14
CA ASP A 479 -19.23 -5.33 -4.97
C ASP A 479 -19.81 -5.29 -3.54
N ALA A 480 -20.67 -4.30 -3.27
CA ALA A 480 -21.31 -4.14 -1.96
C ALA A 480 -22.19 -5.36 -1.58
N SER A 481 -22.78 -6.05 -2.57
CA SER A 481 -23.58 -7.26 -2.35
C SER A 481 -22.70 -8.44 -1.92
N ILE A 482 -21.62 -8.69 -2.64
CA ILE A 482 -20.62 -9.73 -2.35
C ILE A 482 -20.01 -9.52 -0.97
N ARG A 483 -19.69 -8.26 -0.64
CA ARG A 483 -19.14 -7.87 0.66
C ARG A 483 -20.19 -7.86 1.78
N LYS A 484 -21.48 -8.02 1.47
CA LYS A 484 -22.60 -7.84 2.40
C LYS A 484 -22.41 -6.53 3.19
N MET A 485 -22.45 -5.41 2.50
CA MET A 485 -22.25 -4.10 3.12
C MET A 485 -23.07 -3.03 2.40
N ASN A 486 -23.24 -1.88 3.04
CA ASN A 486 -23.74 -0.69 2.38
C ASN A 486 -22.60 0.00 1.60
N ALA A 487 -22.85 0.38 0.34
CA ALA A 487 -21.89 1.11 -0.46
C ALA A 487 -21.53 2.48 0.14
N ASN A 488 -22.47 3.11 0.86
CA ASN A 488 -22.29 4.41 1.54
C ASN A 488 -21.44 4.33 2.81
N ASN A 489 -20.88 3.16 3.14
CA ASN A 489 -19.74 3.10 4.05
C ASN A 489 -18.49 3.75 3.44
N PHE A 490 -18.47 3.96 2.12
CA PHE A 490 -17.49 4.79 1.44
C PHE A 490 -18.06 6.18 1.15
N LEU A 491 -17.18 7.19 1.07
CA LEU A 491 -17.52 8.54 0.67
C LEU A 491 -17.47 8.66 -0.87
N PRO A 492 -18.24 9.57 -1.49
CA PRO A 492 -18.07 9.88 -2.91
C PRO A 492 -16.63 10.32 -3.25
N PRO A 493 -16.12 9.97 -4.45
CA PRO A 493 -16.80 9.20 -5.50
C PRO A 493 -16.74 7.67 -5.26
N PHE A 494 -16.06 7.22 -4.19
CA PHE A 494 -15.74 5.82 -3.95
C PHE A 494 -16.96 4.93 -3.64
N ASN A 495 -18.12 5.49 -3.33
CA ASN A 495 -19.35 4.73 -3.14
C ASN A 495 -20.11 4.40 -4.45
N ALA A 496 -19.74 5.03 -5.58
CA ALA A 496 -20.52 4.95 -6.81
C ALA A 496 -20.46 3.57 -7.48
N ALA A 497 -19.27 2.96 -7.53
CA ALA A 497 -19.03 1.71 -8.25
C ALA A 497 -18.09 0.79 -7.44
N VAL A 498 -18.45 0.59 -6.16
CA VAL A 498 -17.72 -0.29 -5.23
C VAL A 498 -17.49 -1.65 -5.88
N GLY A 499 -16.22 -2.04 -6.03
CA GLY A 499 -15.85 -3.34 -6.57
C GLY A 499 -15.37 -3.32 -8.02
N SER A 500 -15.94 -2.46 -8.88
CA SER A 500 -15.60 -2.33 -10.30
C SER A 500 -14.71 -1.11 -10.61
N GLN A 501 -14.82 -0.05 -9.82
CA GLN A 501 -13.99 1.13 -10.01
C GLN A 501 -12.53 0.90 -9.56
N THR A 502 -11.63 1.71 -10.10
CA THR A 502 -10.24 1.85 -9.63
C THR A 502 -10.02 3.22 -8.98
N MET A 503 -8.82 3.43 -8.43
CA MET A 503 -8.45 4.67 -7.75
C MET A 503 -7.04 5.13 -8.14
N TYR A 504 -6.76 6.42 -7.94
CA TYR A 504 -5.48 7.05 -8.23
C TYR A 504 -4.48 6.90 -7.08
N CYS A 505 -3.18 7.00 -7.37
CA CYS A 505 -2.19 7.14 -6.30
C CYS A 505 -2.38 8.49 -5.59
N SER A 506 -2.77 9.52 -6.35
CA SER A 506 -3.10 10.86 -5.84
C SER A 506 -4.36 10.93 -4.97
N ASP A 507 -5.15 9.86 -4.86
CA ASP A 507 -6.25 9.81 -3.88
C ASP A 507 -5.72 9.75 -2.45
N CYS A 508 -4.52 9.19 -2.26
CA CYS A 508 -3.87 9.07 -0.95
C CYS A 508 -2.65 10.00 -0.82
N HIS A 509 -1.91 10.23 -1.91
CA HIS A 509 -0.66 10.99 -1.89
C HIS A 509 -0.81 12.39 -2.50
N GLY A 510 -0.45 13.42 -1.74
CA GLY A 510 -0.56 14.83 -2.10
C GLY A 510 -0.77 15.71 -0.87
N SER A 511 -0.97 17.01 -1.11
CA SER A 511 -1.18 17.99 -0.04
C SER A 511 -2.38 17.64 0.82
N ASP A 512 -2.29 17.93 2.13
CA ASP A 512 -3.38 17.68 3.08
C ASP A 512 -4.68 18.30 2.57
N THR A 513 -5.78 17.55 2.73
CA THR A 513 -7.11 17.99 2.27
C THR A 513 -8.06 18.18 3.44
N GLY A 514 -9.23 18.75 3.17
CA GLY A 514 -10.31 18.82 4.15
C GLY A 514 -10.80 17.45 4.67
N THR A 515 -11.56 17.50 5.75
CA THR A 515 -12.20 16.31 6.35
C THR A 515 -13.14 15.62 5.38
N GLY A 516 -13.04 14.28 5.28
CA GLY A 516 -13.95 13.47 4.49
C GLY A 516 -13.83 13.64 2.96
N THR A 517 -12.70 14.15 2.46
CA THR A 517 -12.54 14.36 1.01
C THR A 517 -11.10 14.23 0.55
N VAL A 518 -10.88 13.59 -0.60
CA VAL A 518 -9.57 13.58 -1.30
C VAL A 518 -9.37 14.81 -2.19
N VAL A 519 -10.40 15.66 -2.31
CA VAL A 519 -10.40 16.87 -3.15
C VAL A 519 -9.57 17.96 -2.47
N PRO A 520 -8.54 18.51 -3.15
CA PRO A 520 -7.76 19.64 -2.64
C PRO A 520 -8.60 20.90 -2.40
N ASP A 521 -8.11 21.77 -1.53
CA ASP A 521 -8.74 23.07 -1.25
C ASP A 521 -8.83 23.90 -2.53
N GLY A 522 -9.99 24.51 -2.78
CA GLY A 522 -10.28 25.19 -4.05
C GLY A 522 -10.76 24.25 -5.17
N GLY A 523 -10.80 22.94 -4.93
CA GLY A 523 -11.35 21.96 -5.86
C GLY A 523 -10.41 21.68 -7.03
N GLU A 524 -10.95 21.76 -8.24
CA GLU A 524 -10.22 21.43 -9.46
C GLU A 524 -9.31 22.56 -9.99
N ASP A 525 -9.64 23.81 -9.65
CA ASP A 525 -8.82 25.01 -9.87
C ASP A 525 -8.11 25.43 -8.56
N GLY A 526 -7.94 24.47 -7.65
CA GLY A 526 -7.40 24.68 -6.32
C GLY A 526 -5.94 24.26 -6.19
N SER A 527 -5.57 23.84 -4.98
CA SER A 527 -4.26 23.23 -4.74
C SER A 527 -4.01 22.03 -5.66
N PRO A 528 -2.76 21.79 -6.08
CA PRO A 528 -2.45 20.68 -6.96
C PRO A 528 -2.89 19.31 -6.42
N TRP A 529 -3.29 18.42 -7.33
CA TRP A 529 -3.74 17.07 -6.98
C TRP A 529 -2.60 16.08 -6.72
N GLY A 530 -1.48 16.24 -7.43
CA GLY A 530 -0.39 15.28 -7.47
C GLY A 530 0.51 15.31 -6.23
N PRO A 531 1.42 14.32 -6.10
CA PRO A 531 2.29 14.17 -4.93
C PRO A 531 3.51 15.12 -4.96
N HIS A 532 3.27 16.43 -4.97
CA HIS A 532 4.33 17.44 -4.88
C HIS A 532 4.86 17.55 -3.44
N GLY A 533 3.94 17.80 -2.48
CA GLY A 533 4.24 17.81 -1.05
C GLY A 533 3.00 17.67 -0.16
N SER A 534 3.21 17.64 1.15
CA SER A 534 2.22 17.53 2.22
C SER A 534 2.83 17.90 3.57
N ASP A 535 2.03 18.33 4.53
CA ASP A 535 2.47 18.43 5.93
C ASP A 535 2.50 17.06 6.64
N ASN A 536 1.85 16.05 6.07
CA ASN A 536 1.77 14.71 6.62
C ASN A 536 2.93 13.82 6.13
N ASN A 537 3.43 12.96 7.02
CA ASN A 537 4.40 11.91 6.68
C ASN A 537 3.90 11.06 5.49
N PHE A 538 4.84 10.52 4.72
CA PHE A 538 4.62 9.76 3.47
C PHE A 538 3.91 10.55 2.35
N LEU A 539 3.93 11.88 2.41
CA LEU A 539 3.26 12.78 1.46
C LEU A 539 1.75 12.49 1.39
N LEU A 540 1.10 12.31 2.54
CA LEU A 540 -0.29 11.86 2.60
C LEU A 540 -1.30 13.02 2.64
N LYS A 541 -2.48 12.81 2.06
CA LYS A 541 -3.60 13.78 2.11
C LYS A 541 -4.30 13.88 3.48
N GLY A 542 -3.84 13.11 4.47
CA GLY A 542 -4.35 13.10 5.82
C GLY A 542 -3.39 12.39 6.77
N GLU A 543 -3.58 12.60 8.07
CA GLU A 543 -2.73 12.00 9.09
C GLU A 543 -2.85 10.47 9.10
N TRP A 544 -1.71 9.79 9.31
CA TRP A 544 -1.63 8.34 9.48
C TRP A 544 -0.58 7.99 10.55
N SER A 545 -1.04 7.34 11.62
CA SER A 545 -0.20 6.98 12.77
C SER A 545 -0.68 5.69 13.44
N GLU A 546 0.08 5.21 14.43
CA GLU A 546 -0.36 4.11 15.29
C GLU A 546 -1.61 4.42 16.13
N LEU A 547 -2.05 5.68 16.17
CA LEU A 547 -3.25 6.14 16.90
C LEU A 547 -4.49 6.21 15.99
N SER A 548 -4.34 6.02 14.68
CA SER A 548 -5.45 6.15 13.72
C SER A 548 -6.59 5.18 14.01
N GLY A 549 -7.83 5.68 13.90
CA GLY A 549 -9.06 4.99 14.29
C GLY A 549 -9.40 5.05 15.80
N GLY A 550 -8.45 5.45 16.66
CA GLY A 550 -8.66 5.56 18.10
C GLY A 550 -9.38 6.86 18.53
N ALA A 551 -10.14 6.79 19.62
CA ALA A 551 -10.84 7.94 20.21
C ALA A 551 -9.89 9.03 20.75
N ASN A 552 -8.63 8.69 21.02
CA ASN A 552 -7.63 9.57 21.61
C ASN A 552 -6.88 10.46 20.62
N ASP A 553 -6.93 10.16 19.32
CA ASP A 553 -6.32 11.01 18.27
C ASP A 553 -7.30 12.14 17.85
N GLY A 554 -8.06 12.64 18.82
CA GLY A 554 -9.17 13.56 18.61
C GLY A 554 -10.39 12.99 17.89
N GLY A 555 -10.43 11.67 17.60
CA GLY A 555 -11.52 11.06 16.83
C GLY A 555 -11.72 11.73 15.47
N SER A 556 -10.65 12.25 14.89
CA SER A 556 -10.76 13.17 13.76
C SER A 556 -11.18 12.44 12.50
N ALA A 557 -12.30 12.87 11.90
CA ALA A 557 -12.70 12.46 10.55
C ALA A 557 -11.70 12.92 9.46
N ASN A 558 -10.60 13.59 9.82
CA ASN A 558 -9.55 14.03 8.89
C ASN A 558 -8.38 13.04 8.71
N GLN A 559 -8.38 11.89 9.39
CA GLN A 559 -7.33 10.88 9.16
C GLN A 559 -7.41 10.31 7.74
N LEU A 560 -6.28 9.83 7.20
CA LEU A 560 -6.14 9.38 5.81
C LEU A 560 -7.26 8.43 5.35
N CYS A 561 -7.59 7.43 6.17
CA CYS A 561 -8.59 6.42 5.81
C CYS A 561 -9.98 7.06 5.60
N PHE A 562 -10.30 8.09 6.39
CA PHE A 562 -11.61 8.73 6.36
C PHE A 562 -11.79 9.73 5.22
N LYS A 563 -10.78 9.91 4.37
CA LYS A 563 -10.94 10.59 3.07
C LYS A 563 -11.79 9.77 2.10
N CYS A 564 -11.84 8.44 2.30
CA CYS A 564 -12.60 7.51 1.45
C CYS A 564 -13.61 6.66 2.23
N HIS A 565 -13.37 6.39 3.51
CA HIS A 565 -14.27 5.63 4.40
C HIS A 565 -15.10 6.56 5.27
N ASP A 566 -16.42 6.35 5.39
CA ASP A 566 -17.26 7.19 6.25
C ASP A 566 -16.89 6.98 7.72
N TRP A 567 -16.33 8.01 8.35
CA TRP A 567 -15.96 8.02 9.76
C TRP A 567 -17.08 7.52 10.68
N ASN A 568 -18.34 7.86 10.39
CA ASN A 568 -19.48 7.41 11.21
C ASN A 568 -19.64 5.89 11.21
N GLN A 569 -19.30 5.24 10.10
CA GLN A 569 -19.45 3.79 9.94
C GLN A 569 -18.24 3.00 10.45
N TYR A 570 -17.13 3.67 10.78
CA TYR A 570 -15.86 3.02 11.13
C TYR A 570 -15.26 3.41 12.48
N ALA A 571 -15.48 4.63 12.98
CA ALA A 571 -14.82 5.10 14.21
C ALA A 571 -15.70 5.96 15.13
N ASN A 572 -16.91 6.37 14.72
CA ASN A 572 -17.80 7.14 15.58
C ASN A 572 -18.51 6.26 16.63
N ALA A 573 -18.11 6.41 17.89
CA ALA A 573 -18.74 5.75 19.03
C ALA A 573 -20.21 6.17 19.27
N GLU A 574 -20.60 7.35 18.78
CA GLU A 574 -21.92 7.96 18.94
C GLU A 574 -22.83 7.77 17.72
N ASN A 575 -22.43 6.92 16.76
CA ASN A 575 -23.23 6.69 15.56
C ASN A 575 -24.60 6.05 15.89
N THR A 576 -25.66 6.82 15.68
CA THR A 576 -27.05 6.38 15.90
C THR A 576 -27.68 5.67 14.70
N ASN A 577 -27.03 5.71 13.53
CA ASN A 577 -27.49 5.10 12.28
C ASN A 577 -26.39 4.21 11.65
N PRO A 578 -26.01 3.11 12.32
CA PRO A 578 -25.05 2.16 11.78
C PRO A 578 -25.60 1.49 10.53
N GLN A 579 -24.79 1.47 9.48
CA GLN A 579 -25.05 0.76 8.23
C GLN A 579 -24.37 -0.59 8.24
N GLU A 580 -24.92 -1.55 7.48
CA GLU A 580 -24.30 -2.86 7.32
C GLU A 580 -22.86 -2.77 6.82
N SER A 581 -21.92 -3.46 7.48
CA SER A 581 -20.55 -3.61 6.99
C SER A 581 -20.20 -5.07 6.72
N GLY A 582 -19.15 -5.30 5.92
CA GLY A 582 -18.63 -6.64 5.66
C GLY A 582 -17.97 -7.29 6.88
N PHE A 583 -17.81 -6.52 7.95
CA PHE A 583 -17.40 -6.95 9.28
C PHE A 583 -18.61 -6.89 10.20
N ARG A 584 -19.51 -7.87 10.06
CA ARG A 584 -20.64 -8.10 10.96
C ARG A 584 -20.70 -9.56 11.37
N ALA A 585 -21.24 -9.81 12.56
CA ALA A 585 -21.46 -11.16 13.07
C ALA A 585 -22.63 -11.85 12.34
N ASP A 586 -22.54 -13.17 12.15
CA ASP A 586 -23.64 -13.99 11.63
C ASP A 586 -24.93 -13.81 12.48
N PRO A 587 -26.11 -13.52 11.88
CA PRO A 587 -27.41 -13.46 12.56
C PRO A 587 -27.78 -14.69 13.43
N VAL A 588 -27.15 -15.86 13.23
CA VAL A 588 -27.46 -17.09 13.99
C VAL A 588 -26.48 -17.36 15.16
N ALA A 589 -25.40 -16.58 15.29
CA ALA A 589 -24.48 -16.72 16.42
C ALA A 589 -25.23 -16.53 17.75
N THR A 590 -25.33 -17.60 18.54
CA THR A 590 -25.95 -17.61 19.88
C THR A 590 -24.85 -17.35 20.91
N LEU A 591 -24.89 -16.17 21.52
CA LEU A 591 -23.83 -15.66 22.40
C LEU A 591 -24.00 -16.12 23.84
N TRP A 592 -24.11 -17.44 24.03
CA TRP A 592 -24.12 -18.02 25.36
C TRP A 592 -22.70 -18.05 25.92
N GLY A 593 -22.41 -17.21 26.92
CA GLY A 593 -21.16 -17.29 27.68
C GLY A 593 -20.58 -15.96 28.18
N ILE A 594 -21.12 -14.81 27.79
CA ILE A 594 -20.71 -13.52 28.39
C ILE A 594 -21.59 -13.29 29.62
N GLY A 595 -21.13 -13.79 30.76
CA GLY A 595 -21.60 -13.31 32.05
C GLY A 595 -21.16 -11.86 32.23
N CYS A 596 -22.07 -10.92 31.91
CA CYS A 596 -22.15 -9.49 32.26
C CYS A 596 -22.27 -8.53 31.05
N MET A 597 -23.45 -7.89 30.95
CA MET A 597 -23.66 -6.45 30.69
C MET A 597 -23.13 -5.81 29.38
N ILE A 598 -23.58 -6.24 28.20
CA ILE A 598 -23.55 -5.36 27.01
C ILE A 598 -24.87 -5.45 26.24
N ALA A 599 -25.56 -4.32 26.13
CA ALA A 599 -26.94 -4.21 25.70
C ALA A 599 -27.15 -4.25 24.18
N ASP A 600 -26.08 -4.23 23.36
CA ASP A 600 -26.21 -3.95 21.92
C ASP A 600 -25.75 -5.09 21.00
N ILE A 601 -26.28 -6.29 21.25
CA ILE A 601 -26.26 -7.43 20.30
C ILE A 601 -26.68 -7.03 18.86
N PRO A 602 -27.63 -6.08 18.64
CA PRO A 602 -27.98 -5.62 17.29
C PRO A 602 -26.84 -4.91 16.55
N LEU A 603 -25.99 -4.14 17.24
CA LEU A 603 -24.90 -3.38 16.60
C LEU A 603 -23.84 -4.32 16.02
N MET A 604 -23.46 -5.37 16.75
CA MET A 604 -22.47 -6.35 16.27
C MET A 604 -22.96 -7.15 15.05
N ARG A 605 -24.28 -7.35 14.93
CA ARG A 605 -24.91 -7.97 13.75
C ARG A 605 -25.03 -7.01 12.56
N THR A 606 -24.76 -5.72 12.76
CA THR A 606 -24.87 -4.69 11.72
C THR A 606 -23.49 -4.22 11.27
N ASN A 607 -22.67 -3.75 12.20
CA ASN A 607 -21.34 -3.21 11.93
C ASN A 607 -20.46 -3.32 13.17
N LEU A 608 -19.43 -4.17 13.09
CA LEU A 608 -18.51 -4.38 14.19
C LEU A 608 -17.66 -3.15 14.49
N HIS A 609 -17.29 -2.35 13.49
CA HIS A 609 -16.48 -1.16 13.74
C HIS A 609 -17.21 -0.17 14.64
N VAL A 610 -18.50 0.08 14.39
CA VAL A 610 -19.33 0.92 15.26
C VAL A 610 -19.46 0.30 16.65
N ALA A 611 -19.72 -1.02 16.72
CA ALA A 611 -19.77 -1.71 18.01
C ALA A 611 -18.46 -1.55 18.81
N HIS A 612 -17.30 -1.64 18.15
CA HIS A 612 -15.98 -1.47 18.75
C HIS A 612 -15.74 -0.04 19.22
N ALA A 613 -16.11 0.94 18.40
CA ALA A 613 -16.03 2.34 18.77
C ALA A 613 -16.88 2.63 20.02
N THR A 614 -18.10 2.08 20.11
CA THR A 614 -19.00 2.27 21.27
C THR A 614 -18.53 1.53 22.52
N ILE A 615 -17.99 0.31 22.39
CA ILE A 615 -17.57 -0.51 23.54
C ILE A 615 -16.27 0.03 24.18
N TRP A 616 -15.36 0.59 23.39
CA TRP A 616 -14.01 0.96 23.83
C TRP A 616 -13.78 2.47 23.91
N THR A 617 -14.66 3.18 24.62
CA THR A 617 -14.61 4.65 24.82
C THR A 617 -13.55 5.14 25.84
N GLY A 618 -12.72 4.24 26.40
CA GLY A 618 -11.62 4.56 27.34
C GLY A 618 -10.29 4.91 26.66
N THR A 619 -9.23 5.16 27.46
CA THR A 619 -7.95 5.86 27.16
C THR A 619 -7.04 5.36 26.02
N ALA A 620 -7.56 4.77 24.94
CA ALA A 620 -6.88 4.67 23.65
C ALA A 620 -7.84 4.53 22.43
N GLY A 621 -9.08 4.04 22.61
CA GLY A 621 -9.86 3.47 21.51
C GLY A 621 -9.18 2.25 20.86
N LEU A 622 -9.89 1.51 20.01
CA LEU A 622 -9.24 0.51 19.14
C LEU A 622 -8.64 1.21 17.93
N GLN A 623 -7.39 0.88 17.57
CA GLN A 623 -6.74 1.43 16.38
C GLN A 623 -6.84 0.48 15.18
N CYS A 624 -6.91 1.05 13.97
CA CYS A 624 -7.06 0.29 12.74
C CYS A 624 -5.95 -0.76 12.58
N THR A 625 -4.71 -0.41 12.92
CA THR A 625 -3.52 -1.26 12.75
C THR A 625 -3.46 -2.46 13.70
N TRP A 626 -4.34 -2.53 14.70
CA TRP A 626 -4.47 -3.73 15.52
C TRP A 626 -5.05 -4.90 14.73
N CYS A 627 -5.85 -4.59 13.70
CA CYS A 627 -6.53 -5.55 12.84
C CYS A 627 -6.09 -5.49 11.37
N HIS A 628 -5.73 -4.32 10.87
CA HIS A 628 -5.36 -4.11 9.48
C HIS A 628 -3.85 -3.90 9.29
N ALA A 629 -3.33 -4.26 8.12
CA ALA A 629 -1.95 -4.00 7.74
C ALA A 629 -1.68 -2.49 7.72
N ALA A 630 -0.51 -2.09 8.22
CA ALA A 630 -0.16 -0.68 8.38
C ALA A 630 0.17 0.03 7.05
N VAL A 631 0.48 -0.75 6.00
CA VAL A 631 0.62 -0.28 4.62
C VAL A 631 -0.63 -0.72 3.85
N PRO A 632 -1.54 0.20 3.52
CA PRO A 632 -2.83 -0.14 2.93
C PRO A 632 -2.75 -0.28 1.41
N HIS A 633 -1.67 -0.79 0.83
CA HIS A 633 -1.60 -1.00 -0.63
C HIS A 633 -2.32 -2.30 -1.00
N GLY A 634 -1.56 -3.39 -1.11
CA GLY A 634 -2.09 -4.75 -1.11
C GLY A 634 -1.51 -5.57 0.02
N TRP A 635 -2.25 -6.61 0.40
CA TRP A 635 -1.92 -7.49 1.50
C TRP A 635 -2.23 -8.92 1.15
N LYS A 636 -1.44 -9.84 1.71
CA LYS A 636 -1.62 -11.28 1.48
C LYS A 636 -3.02 -11.74 1.89
N ASN A 637 -3.55 -11.24 3.01
CA ASN A 637 -4.84 -11.68 3.53
C ASN A 637 -6.00 -10.81 3.07
N LYS A 638 -7.21 -11.40 3.08
CA LYS A 638 -8.43 -10.66 2.75
C LYS A 638 -8.69 -9.48 3.70
N ALA A 639 -9.37 -8.46 3.19
CA ALA A 639 -9.73 -7.21 3.87
C ALA A 639 -8.56 -6.50 4.58
N LEU A 640 -7.33 -6.67 4.04
CA LEU A 640 -6.09 -6.15 4.60
C LEU A 640 -5.84 -6.59 6.04
N LEU A 641 -6.36 -7.76 6.46
CA LEU A 641 -6.27 -8.20 7.85
C LEU A 641 -4.90 -8.78 8.17
N VAL A 642 -4.23 -8.24 9.17
CA VAL A 642 -3.04 -8.91 9.73
C VAL A 642 -3.47 -10.17 10.47
N ASN A 643 -2.61 -11.18 10.50
CA ASN A 643 -2.90 -12.39 11.26
C ASN A 643 -1.64 -12.85 11.98
N LEU A 644 -1.64 -12.83 13.32
CA LEU A 644 -0.53 -13.34 14.12
C LEU A 644 -0.51 -14.87 14.21
N MET A 645 -1.47 -15.54 13.57
CA MET A 645 -1.46 -16.98 13.33
C MET A 645 -0.84 -17.34 11.97
N ASP A 646 -0.62 -16.36 11.09
CA ASP A 646 -0.01 -16.58 9.77
C ASP A 646 0.97 -15.44 9.49
N LEU A 647 2.14 -15.50 10.12
CA LEU A 647 3.29 -14.68 9.74
C LEU A 647 4.19 -15.46 8.77
N GLY A 648 4.94 -14.71 7.98
CA GLY A 648 5.83 -15.28 6.99
C GLY A 648 6.96 -14.35 6.56
N PRO A 649 7.47 -14.54 5.33
CA PRO A 649 8.60 -13.77 4.79
C PRO A 649 8.37 -12.26 4.83
N GLU A 650 7.12 -11.80 4.78
CA GLU A 650 6.76 -10.39 4.93
C GLU A 650 7.15 -9.79 6.30
N ALA A 651 7.40 -10.64 7.30
CA ALA A 651 7.90 -10.29 8.62
C ALA A 651 9.33 -10.81 8.87
N GLY A 652 10.01 -11.33 7.83
CA GLY A 652 11.32 -11.98 7.96
C GLY A 652 11.26 -13.33 8.69
N LEU A 653 10.09 -13.99 8.71
CA LEU A 653 9.85 -15.25 9.40
C LEU A 653 9.58 -16.40 8.40
N PRO A 654 9.80 -17.67 8.78
CA PRO A 654 9.31 -18.81 8.00
C PRO A 654 7.79 -18.72 7.83
N THR A 655 7.26 -19.20 6.71
CA THR A 655 5.82 -19.05 6.50
C THR A 655 4.97 -19.95 7.38
N GLY A 656 3.76 -19.47 7.73
CA GLY A 656 2.88 -20.11 8.71
C GLY A 656 3.37 -19.96 10.15
N THR A 657 4.29 -19.01 10.41
CA THR A 657 4.75 -18.74 11.78
C THR A 657 3.58 -18.22 12.60
N VAL A 658 3.36 -18.84 13.76
CA VAL A 658 2.39 -18.40 14.76
C VAL A 658 3.15 -17.74 15.89
N LEU A 659 2.79 -16.50 16.23
CA LEU A 659 3.28 -15.89 17.45
C LEU A 659 2.40 -16.34 18.63
N PRO A 660 3.00 -16.88 19.71
CA PRO A 660 2.26 -17.15 20.94
C PRO A 660 1.73 -15.81 21.46
N GLY A 661 0.47 -15.79 21.92
CA GLY A 661 -0.10 -14.58 22.53
C GLY A 661 0.83 -14.06 23.63
N SER A 662 1.47 -12.91 23.40
CA SER A 662 2.44 -12.37 24.33
C SER A 662 1.71 -11.70 25.49
N TYR A 663 1.42 -12.48 26.52
CA TYR A 663 1.01 -11.96 27.81
C TYR A 663 2.23 -11.37 28.50
N ASN A 664 2.26 -10.05 28.69
CA ASN A 664 3.24 -9.48 29.61
C ASN A 664 2.90 -9.90 31.06
N SER A 665 3.84 -9.72 31.99
CA SER A 665 3.66 -10.03 33.42
C SER A 665 2.54 -9.22 34.12
N SER A 666 1.90 -8.29 33.41
CA SER A 666 0.73 -7.51 33.84
C SER A 666 -0.57 -7.93 33.12
N ASN A 667 -0.60 -9.12 32.49
CA ASN A 667 -1.77 -9.68 31.82
C ASN A 667 -2.37 -8.78 30.73
N THR A 668 -1.56 -7.90 30.14
CA THR A 668 -1.91 -7.01 29.03
C THR A 668 -1.47 -7.65 27.72
N PHE A 669 -2.34 -7.63 26.71
CA PHE A 669 -2.05 -8.17 25.38
C PHE A 669 -0.98 -7.31 24.69
N GLY A 670 0.27 -7.78 24.67
CA GLY A 670 1.35 -7.14 23.94
C GLY A 670 1.04 -7.19 22.44
N GLY A 671 1.01 -6.04 21.77
CA GLY A 671 0.89 -6.02 20.31
C GLY A 671 2.20 -6.40 19.64
N TYR A 672 2.10 -6.91 18.41
CA TYR A 672 3.25 -7.22 17.57
C TYR A 672 3.52 -6.07 16.61
N THR A 673 4.75 -5.57 16.63
CA THR A 673 5.22 -4.56 15.68
C THR A 673 6.40 -5.13 14.91
N ASN A 674 6.25 -5.18 13.59
CA ASN A 674 7.31 -5.49 12.65
C ASN A 674 6.99 -4.75 11.35
N ALA A 675 7.72 -3.66 11.14
CA ALA A 675 7.53 -2.82 9.98
C ALA A 675 7.86 -3.58 8.69
N PRO A 676 7.23 -3.23 7.56
CA PRO A 676 6.29 -2.12 7.42
C PRO A 676 4.82 -2.49 7.70
N TYR A 677 4.50 -3.78 7.79
CA TYR A 677 3.12 -4.25 7.72
C TYR A 677 2.42 -4.39 9.07
N TYR A 678 3.15 -4.70 10.14
CA TYR A 678 2.58 -4.91 11.46
C TYR A 678 2.92 -3.74 12.37
N LEU A 679 1.90 -3.00 12.83
CA LEU A 679 2.05 -1.89 13.77
C LEU A 679 1.10 -2.10 14.95
N ASN A 680 1.64 -2.57 16.08
CA ASN A 680 0.86 -2.94 17.27
C ASN A 680 -0.28 -3.93 16.94
N ALA A 681 -0.04 -4.84 16.01
CA ALA A 681 -0.99 -5.84 15.53
C ALA A 681 -1.41 -6.79 16.66
N LYS A 682 -2.69 -7.18 16.67
CA LYS A 682 -3.26 -8.06 17.71
C LYS A 682 -4.15 -9.18 17.18
N LEU A 683 -4.56 -9.09 15.92
CA LEU A 683 -5.54 -9.99 15.33
C LEU A 683 -5.01 -11.42 15.15
N ARG A 684 -5.80 -12.40 15.59
CA ARG A 684 -5.50 -13.84 15.52
C ARG A 684 -6.69 -14.60 14.94
N ILE A 685 -6.66 -14.84 13.64
CA ILE A 685 -7.73 -15.53 12.88
C ILE A 685 -7.30 -16.97 12.63
N VAL A 686 -8.20 -17.92 12.89
CA VAL A 686 -8.02 -19.34 12.51
C VAL A 686 -8.88 -19.75 11.32
N ASN A 687 -9.91 -18.98 10.98
CA ASN A 687 -10.70 -19.22 9.78
C ASN A 687 -11.23 -17.93 9.14
N PHE A 688 -10.68 -17.53 8.00
CA PHE A 688 -11.24 -16.45 7.18
C PHE A 688 -12.59 -16.83 6.52
N LYS A 689 -13.69 -16.21 6.97
CA LYS A 689 -15.05 -16.35 6.38
C LYS A 689 -15.40 -15.39 5.23
N GLN A 690 -16.48 -15.64 4.49
CA GLN A 690 -17.02 -14.60 3.63
C GLN A 690 -17.43 -13.36 4.46
N SER A 691 -17.33 -12.17 3.88
CA SER A 691 -17.77 -10.95 4.54
C SER A 691 -19.24 -11.06 4.99
N GLY A 692 -19.49 -10.62 6.23
CA GLY A 692 -20.79 -10.74 6.90
C GLY A 692 -21.17 -12.14 7.38
N GLU A 693 -20.25 -13.11 7.37
CA GLU A 693 -20.47 -14.49 7.87
C GLU A 693 -19.49 -14.88 8.99
N TRP A 694 -18.88 -13.89 9.64
CA TRP A 694 -17.91 -14.14 10.70
C TRP A 694 -18.59 -14.65 11.98
N THR A 695 -17.92 -15.57 12.66
CA THR A 695 -18.33 -16.19 13.92
C THR A 695 -17.17 -16.24 14.91
N ARG A 696 -17.44 -16.46 16.20
CA ARG A 696 -16.40 -16.67 17.21
C ARG A 696 -15.55 -17.93 17.01
N GLN A 697 -15.99 -18.88 16.18
CA GLN A 697 -15.17 -20.06 15.89
C GLN A 697 -14.08 -19.77 14.86
N ASP A 698 -14.12 -18.60 14.23
CA ASP A 698 -13.15 -18.17 13.22
C ASP A 698 -11.84 -17.63 13.81
N CYS A 699 -11.70 -17.89 15.10
CA CYS A 699 -11.01 -17.10 16.07
C CYS A 699 -10.41 -18.02 17.13
N GLU A 700 -9.16 -17.78 17.54
CA GLU A 700 -8.42 -18.73 18.40
C GLU A 700 -9.08 -18.91 19.80
N PRO A 701 -9.42 -20.16 20.21
CA PRO A 701 -10.01 -20.47 21.53
C PRO A 701 -8.98 -20.63 22.67
N GLY A 702 -9.29 -20.16 23.89
CA GLY A 702 -8.70 -20.72 25.12
C GLY A 702 -7.66 -19.88 25.88
N GLY A 703 -7.20 -18.74 25.37
CA GLY A 703 -6.61 -17.71 26.24
C GLY A 703 -7.72 -16.84 26.82
N MET A 704 -7.41 -15.93 27.74
CA MET A 704 -8.18 -14.69 27.83
C MET A 704 -8.07 -13.83 26.53
N SER A 705 -7.65 -14.44 25.42
CA SER A 705 -7.65 -13.99 24.02
C SER A 705 -9.04 -13.79 23.43
N MET A 706 -10.10 -13.80 24.26
CA MET A 706 -11.39 -13.18 23.93
C MET A 706 -11.22 -11.79 23.29
N PHE A 707 -10.13 -11.06 23.56
CA PHE A 707 -9.86 -9.76 22.93
C PHE A 707 -9.47 -9.80 21.45
N GLY A 708 -8.83 -10.87 20.97
CA GLY A 708 -8.24 -10.89 19.62
C GLY A 708 -9.22 -11.27 18.51
N CYS A 709 -10.36 -11.83 18.90
CA CYS A 709 -11.26 -12.42 17.94
C CYS A 709 -12.75 -12.41 18.37
N ALA A 710 -13.03 -12.09 19.64
CA ALA A 710 -14.32 -11.52 20.08
C ALA A 710 -14.38 -9.99 19.93
N LEU A 711 -13.81 -9.51 18.83
CA LEU A 711 -14.47 -8.50 18.01
C LEU A 711 -15.64 -9.12 17.19
N VAL A 712 -15.88 -10.44 17.25
CA VAL A 712 -17.14 -11.14 16.88
C VAL A 712 -17.53 -12.13 18.00
N PRO A 713 -18.72 -11.99 18.60
CA PRO A 713 -18.99 -12.37 19.99
C PRO A 713 -19.02 -13.87 20.35
#